data_AF-A0A5C3F6I3-F1
#
_entry.id   AF-A0A5C3F6I3-F1
#
_cell.length_a   1.000
_cell.length_b   1.000
_cell.length_c   1.000
_cell.angle_alpha   90.00
_cell.angle_beta   90.00
_cell.angle_gamma   90.00
#
_symmetry.space_group_name_H-M   'P 1'
#
loop_
_entity.id
_entity.type
_entity.pdbx_description
1 polymer ?
#
loop_
_entity_poly.entity_id
_entity_poly.type
_entity_poly.pdbx_seq_one_letter_code
_entity_poly.pdbx_strand_id
1 'polypeptide(L)'
;MTPGNNHNRPRASRCGQTTLQRTQRAAILQGAEVSAGSPTAVGRGIVSRFYPLVLTLSQFTSRAFGIDLFDSTGSQHDGHQPTRSKLSRFLVAIPDQEQAVSLRPDATTATGQGTSSPPERREPALQVVHRAQLSIVRALARDAPPTSRKTNVLTLGYSKPDERSDTFHALAAGQMGLANHFPNTLVTTIITAPEWSYLLDRIGDDHFHRLLSTTAVYAPLLDHEADGSCYVQMCGQPLSEMQELVPPLPVAPQQHTMLAPSLPLKSASRKRKRKGGRVDAIEAGGEQPAVGPSIRPPTKAADVSRPRSLARIASMPSAAPAAPVPSHHASNQDGSKRSQVVRSHSQIAFVRSRIFYARPIRGRKAKVELGLPFVHVFNRSANPSELSKLLRSSQSLRAPSCYPGDPKPDQTFAAKRARHVLKYIFPRQFGLDNVFTTPKDSRVTSQPLNDYTTRETELRSRGPAKTPNRLRQALPLVALMIRRHDKLDYKKLLDRCCPSRLPRRRLTVAEKERIANDLTEQPIPESLPRAASTPNRSGPDRDGVGALLDGLGKRKRPHTTDSGAALSPKATARQEQKPRFAAYAVPATGQVVHFVTTVVRRLVPLDLFGSQHNQGLVLKSISQFVRARRFETSTLHQAMQGLRVTDVDWTLPPGKAARWQRPTASESAKRRELLSEFVYWLFDSLLIPLLRTTFYATETAAYRNRVLYFRQDDWHAISRPLLDKLKTTVFEPLSRSEALAVMSSRKLGYSHIRLLPKETGVRPIVNLRRRSTRRETGTGADLLKRKRESEKLGQSINFILQSAFHILTYEKKRCTATDSLGASVFGPNEIYVQLKRFRQELEKTPGQRLAKGAKRRLYFVKCDVKCAFDSIDQDRLVEIIQDILSEKDGYLIHRFAKVMPSSSSSSAAGASTKRAFVKLAQPDSSQRLFIDLAAELAAALHHVVFVDSVVYRHEERSRILNLLRQHVMGNLVKISGDFYRQKVGIPQGSSLSTMLCSFFYAHLERTKLGFVRERGSLLMRYTDDFLFVTTSKRKAKTFYSVMHDGHEEYGCFIAKEKTLVNFDLRQKDEGGKPLVERCTGRGFPWCGVLLDTSTLAVEPDLERYRNIDMRDTLTVEASRRPGLALIEKLFQSIKSRCHILYTDTALNSQAGVYRSLYSAFVIAALKYEAYLAELKTLGISFAPRFLIHWIGWLGHHAFLRVLTTRHFRDPTRRQRLNDTEAQVVHHLLAATSRPSLAQTARLKLANQAWSKAVRELGWA
;
A
#
# COMPACT_ATOMS: atom_id res chain seq x y z
N MET A 1 -27.26 -0.38 82.39
CA MET A 1 -26.61 -0.36 83.71
C MET A 1 -25.19 -0.87 83.56
N THR A 2 -24.22 -0.15 84.13
CA THR A 2 -22.92 -0.59 84.70
C THR A 2 -21.95 -1.50 83.89
N PRO A 3 -20.62 -1.47 84.20
CA PRO A 3 -19.61 -1.52 83.12
C PRO A 3 -18.38 -2.41 83.38
N GLY A 4 -17.42 -2.37 82.44
CA GLY A 4 -15.99 -2.51 82.75
C GLY A 4 -15.25 -3.70 82.11
N ASN A 5 -13.92 -3.68 82.00
CA ASN A 5 -13.02 -2.52 82.11
C ASN A 5 -11.65 -2.78 81.42
N ASN A 6 -10.83 -1.74 81.40
CA ASN A 6 -9.37 -1.67 81.21
C ASN A 6 -8.78 -1.50 79.80
N HIS A 7 -7.66 -0.77 79.83
CA HIS A 7 -6.84 -0.22 78.74
C HIS A 7 -5.53 -1.06 78.60
N ASN A 8 -4.51 -0.78 77.78
CA ASN A 8 -4.08 0.52 77.22
C ASN A 8 -3.26 0.44 75.91
N ARG A 9 -2.92 1.61 75.37
CA ARG A 9 -2.51 1.88 73.97
C ARG A 9 -0.99 1.79 73.69
N PRO A 10 -0.60 1.59 72.41
CA PRO A 10 0.76 1.85 71.92
C PRO A 10 1.02 3.35 71.59
N ARG A 11 2.30 3.74 71.46
CA ARG A 11 2.76 5.05 70.94
C ARG A 11 2.97 5.03 69.41
N ALA A 12 3.08 6.22 68.80
CA ALA A 12 3.22 6.41 67.35
C ALA A 12 4.37 7.38 66.99
N SER A 13 4.84 7.39 65.73
CA SER A 13 5.16 8.64 65.01
C SER A 13 5.59 8.46 63.52
N ARG A 14 5.14 9.44 62.71
CA ARG A 14 5.75 10.06 61.50
C ARG A 14 6.80 9.29 60.66
N CYS A 15 6.48 9.06 59.38
CA CYS A 15 7.02 9.85 58.23
C CYS A 15 6.29 9.46 56.92
N GLY A 16 6.10 10.39 55.95
CA GLY A 16 5.60 10.02 54.61
C GLY A 16 4.67 10.98 53.84
N GLN A 17 4.79 12.31 53.94
CA GLN A 17 3.96 13.27 53.19
C GLN A 17 4.77 14.24 52.31
N THR A 18 5.36 13.76 51.21
CA THR A 18 6.00 14.62 50.19
C THR A 18 5.74 14.19 48.75
N THR A 19 5.56 12.89 48.47
CA THR A 19 5.46 12.39 47.08
C THR A 19 4.08 12.55 46.43
N LEU A 20 2.99 12.45 47.21
CA LEU A 20 1.61 12.34 46.71
C LEU A 20 1.06 13.63 46.07
N GLN A 21 1.40 14.80 46.62
CA GLN A 21 0.93 16.09 46.11
C GLN A 21 1.46 16.39 44.68
N ARG A 22 2.64 15.87 44.33
CA ARG A 22 3.26 16.08 43.01
C ARG A 22 2.50 15.35 41.90
N THR A 23 1.93 14.18 42.19
CA THR A 23 1.06 13.43 41.26
C THR A 23 -0.36 14.00 41.16
N GLN A 24 -0.93 14.51 42.26
CA GLN A 24 -2.28 15.10 42.21
C GLN A 24 -2.31 16.42 41.43
N ARG A 25 -1.29 17.28 41.56
CA ARG A 25 -1.20 18.53 40.75
C ARG A 25 -1.19 18.30 39.24
N ALA A 26 -0.66 17.17 38.77
CA ALA A 26 -0.67 16.82 37.34
C ALA A 26 -2.07 16.46 36.80
N ALA A 27 -2.94 15.87 37.64
CA ALA A 27 -4.29 15.50 37.25
C ALA A 27 -5.22 16.73 37.13
N ILE A 28 -5.05 17.72 38.01
CA ILE A 28 -5.87 18.93 38.07
C ILE A 28 -5.70 19.81 36.82
N LEU A 29 -4.52 19.78 36.17
CA LEU A 29 -4.22 20.60 34.98
C LEU A 29 -5.01 20.26 33.70
N GLN A 30 -5.75 19.14 33.67
CA GLN A 30 -6.57 18.75 32.51
C GLN A 30 -8.07 19.10 32.66
N GLY A 31 -8.52 19.50 33.85
CA GLY A 31 -9.91 19.86 34.13
C GLY A 31 -10.24 21.31 33.80
N ALA A 32 -10.76 21.54 32.59
CA ALA A 32 -11.50 22.76 32.24
C ALA A 32 -12.53 22.40 31.16
N GLU A 33 -13.81 22.51 31.49
CA GLU A 33 -14.88 21.92 30.68
C GLU A 33 -15.08 22.66 29.36
N VAL A 34 -14.93 21.91 28.27
CA VAL A 34 -15.48 22.25 26.96
C VAL A 34 -16.38 21.09 26.60
N SER A 35 -17.66 21.37 26.34
CA SER A 35 -18.68 20.35 26.06
C SER A 35 -18.17 19.33 25.02
N ALA A 36 -18.31 18.05 25.33
CA ALA A 36 -17.64 16.95 24.63
C ALA A 36 -18.07 16.73 23.15
N GLY A 37 -18.99 17.55 22.64
CA GLY A 37 -19.40 17.60 21.24
C GLY A 37 -18.91 18.82 20.44
N SER A 38 -18.11 19.74 21.02
CA SER A 38 -17.77 20.99 20.31
C SER A 38 -16.78 20.79 19.14
N PRO A 39 -16.86 21.65 18.09
CA PRO A 39 -15.85 21.73 17.03
C PRO A 39 -14.41 21.85 17.54
N THR A 40 -14.20 22.71 18.54
CA THR A 40 -12.90 22.98 19.16
C THR A 40 -12.35 21.76 19.89
N ALA A 41 -13.19 20.94 20.54
CA ALA A 41 -12.78 19.73 21.24
C ALA A 41 -12.16 18.70 20.28
N VAL A 42 -12.71 18.52 19.07
CA VAL A 42 -12.19 17.52 18.12
C VAL A 42 -10.89 17.98 17.44
N GLY A 43 -10.76 19.27 17.13
CA GLY A 43 -9.50 19.85 16.63
C GLY A 43 -8.38 19.74 17.67
N ARG A 44 -8.66 20.15 18.91
CA ARG A 44 -7.78 19.98 20.08
C ARG A 44 -7.37 18.51 20.24
N GLY A 45 -8.30 17.57 20.08
CA GLY A 45 -8.07 16.12 20.10
C GLY A 45 -7.13 15.54 19.02
N ILE A 46 -6.68 16.33 18.04
CA ILE A 46 -5.55 15.99 17.15
C ILE A 46 -4.25 16.56 17.70
N VAL A 47 -4.23 17.84 18.07
CA VAL A 47 -3.04 18.57 18.51
C VAL A 47 -2.52 18.04 19.86
N SER A 48 -3.41 17.73 20.82
CA SER A 48 -3.06 17.17 22.15
C SER A 48 -2.42 15.78 22.11
N ARG A 49 -2.22 15.17 20.93
CA ARG A 49 -1.42 13.93 20.77
C ARG A 49 0.06 14.22 20.54
N PHE A 50 0.45 15.48 20.37
CA PHE A 50 1.82 15.90 20.06
C PHE A 50 2.40 16.88 21.08
N TYR A 51 1.55 17.54 21.87
CA TYR A 51 1.93 18.56 22.86
C TYR A 51 1.37 18.20 24.24
N PRO A 52 2.16 18.35 25.33
CA PRO A 52 1.69 18.08 26.70
C PRO A 52 0.49 18.94 27.12
N LEU A 53 0.40 20.17 26.61
CA LEU A 53 -0.68 21.12 26.93
C LEU A 53 -1.14 21.86 25.66
N VAL A 54 -2.46 21.94 25.48
CA VAL A 54 -3.14 22.69 24.41
C VAL A 54 -4.30 23.47 25.03
N LEU A 55 -4.28 24.79 24.87
CA LEU A 55 -5.26 25.76 25.38
C LEU A 55 -5.97 26.46 24.22
N THR A 56 -7.09 27.16 24.50
CA THR A 56 -7.55 28.21 23.59
C THR A 56 -6.66 29.46 23.74
N LEU A 57 -6.74 30.39 22.78
CA LEU A 57 -5.91 31.60 22.81
C LEU A 57 -6.15 32.47 24.06
N SER A 58 -7.38 32.74 24.49
CA SER A 58 -7.61 33.52 25.73
C SER A 58 -7.24 32.74 27.00
N GLN A 59 -7.40 31.41 27.02
CA GLN A 59 -6.87 30.58 28.11
C GLN A 59 -5.33 30.66 28.20
N PHE A 60 -4.64 30.88 27.08
CA PHE A 60 -3.20 31.10 27.07
C PHE A 60 -2.83 32.51 27.54
N THR A 61 -3.42 33.58 26.99
CA THR A 61 -3.07 34.96 27.37
C THR A 61 -3.39 35.26 28.84
N SER A 62 -4.51 34.77 29.35
CA SER A 62 -4.90 34.90 30.76
C SER A 62 -3.86 34.22 31.69
N ARG A 63 -3.38 33.02 31.33
CA ARG A 63 -2.44 32.24 32.16
C ARG A 63 -0.96 32.64 32.00
N ALA A 64 -0.57 33.13 30.83
CA ALA A 64 0.82 33.46 30.51
C ALA A 64 1.15 34.95 30.66
N PHE A 65 0.18 35.84 30.43
CA PHE A 65 0.37 37.29 30.41
C PHE A 65 -0.54 38.03 31.40
N GLY A 66 -1.54 37.36 31.99
CA GLY A 66 -2.55 38.01 32.83
C GLY A 66 -3.63 38.78 32.04
N ILE A 67 -3.64 38.68 30.71
CA ILE A 67 -4.50 39.50 29.83
C ILE A 67 -5.71 38.69 29.37
N ASP A 68 -6.93 39.20 29.66
CA ASP A 68 -8.13 38.75 28.96
C ASP A 68 -8.32 39.53 27.64
N LEU A 69 -8.45 38.77 26.54
CA LEU A 69 -8.62 39.29 25.19
C LEU A 69 -10.03 39.82 24.92
N PHE A 70 -11.02 39.45 25.73
CA PHE A 70 -12.43 39.70 25.45
C PHE A 70 -13.11 40.60 26.49
N ASP A 71 -12.36 41.10 27.47
CA ASP A 71 -12.89 41.88 28.59
C ASP A 71 -13.64 43.17 28.16
N SER A 72 -14.62 43.55 28.99
CA SER A 72 -15.78 44.36 28.56
C SER A 72 -15.70 45.86 28.90
N THR A 73 -14.53 46.39 29.25
CA THR A 73 -14.34 47.78 29.71
C THR A 73 -14.23 48.82 28.58
N GLY A 74 -14.37 48.42 27.32
CA GLY A 74 -14.48 49.32 26.15
C GLY A 74 -15.93 49.49 25.71
N SER A 75 -16.30 50.71 25.31
CA SER A 75 -17.69 51.15 25.09
C SER A 75 -18.49 50.34 24.05
N GLN A 76 -19.83 50.39 24.16
CA GLN A 76 -20.79 49.65 23.34
C GLN A 76 -20.94 50.20 21.91
N HIS A 77 -19.91 50.09 21.07
CA HIS A 77 -20.01 50.23 19.61
C HIS A 77 -18.81 49.54 18.93
N ASP A 78 -18.86 48.21 18.79
CA ASP A 78 -17.68 47.42 18.39
C ASP A 78 -17.90 46.51 17.17
N GLY A 79 -17.42 46.95 15.99
CA GLY A 79 -17.44 46.19 14.74
C GLY A 79 -16.57 44.93 14.74
N HIS A 80 -15.79 44.68 15.81
CA HIS A 80 -14.88 43.54 15.91
C HIS A 80 -15.51 42.23 16.44
N GLN A 81 -16.84 42.16 16.59
CA GLN A 81 -17.55 40.93 16.98
C GLN A 81 -17.15 39.65 16.19
N PRO A 82 -17.04 39.66 14.83
CA PRO A 82 -16.57 38.48 14.09
C PRO A 82 -15.11 38.13 14.41
N THR A 83 -14.23 39.13 14.56
CA THR A 83 -12.83 38.95 14.96
C THR A 83 -12.72 38.27 16.32
N ARG A 84 -13.45 38.76 17.34
CA ARG A 84 -13.52 38.15 18.68
C ARG A 84 -14.02 36.69 18.59
N SER A 85 -15.06 36.44 17.79
CA SER A 85 -15.66 35.11 17.54
C SER A 85 -14.71 34.11 16.85
N LYS A 86 -13.66 34.61 16.16
CA LYS A 86 -12.66 33.79 15.47
C LYS A 86 -11.44 33.54 16.34
N LEU A 87 -10.93 34.56 17.02
CA LEU A 87 -9.82 34.44 17.98
C LEU A 87 -10.12 33.47 19.13
N SER A 88 -11.36 33.42 19.62
CA SER A 88 -11.76 32.49 20.69
C SER A 88 -11.61 31.01 20.32
N ARG A 89 -11.60 30.69 19.00
CA ARG A 89 -11.46 29.33 18.44
C ARG A 89 -10.01 28.94 18.11
N PHE A 90 -9.05 29.86 18.21
CA PHE A 90 -7.62 29.57 18.02
C PHE A 90 -7.13 28.63 19.12
N LEU A 91 -6.21 27.72 18.76
CA LEU A 91 -5.56 26.81 19.70
C LEU A 91 -4.08 27.16 19.83
N VAL A 92 -3.59 27.23 21.06
CA VAL A 92 -2.17 27.43 21.40
C VAL A 92 -1.65 26.17 22.07
N ALA A 93 -0.59 25.58 21.50
CA ALA A 93 0.02 24.36 21.99
C ALA A 93 1.46 24.62 22.47
N ILE A 94 1.79 24.09 23.64
CA ILE A 94 3.06 24.36 24.33
C ILE A 94 3.96 23.12 24.20
N PRO A 95 5.19 23.26 23.67
CA PRO A 95 6.04 22.10 23.33
C PRO A 95 6.69 21.45 24.56
N ASP A 96 6.97 22.22 25.61
CA ASP A 96 7.70 21.75 26.78
C ASP A 96 6.76 21.51 27.98
N GLN A 97 7.01 20.44 28.71
CA GLN A 97 6.26 20.08 29.91
C GLN A 97 6.64 20.96 31.11
N GLU A 98 7.87 21.48 31.18
CA GLU A 98 8.30 22.39 32.25
C GLU A 98 7.70 23.78 32.04
N GLN A 99 7.71 24.31 30.80
CA GLN A 99 7.02 25.56 30.45
C GLN A 99 5.51 25.47 30.70
N ALA A 100 4.88 24.33 30.36
CA ALA A 100 3.46 24.10 30.62
C ALA A 100 3.08 24.07 32.12
N VAL A 101 4.03 23.77 33.01
CA VAL A 101 3.86 23.82 34.48
C VAL A 101 4.23 25.18 35.05
N SER A 102 5.12 25.93 34.39
CA SER A 102 5.61 27.24 34.81
C SER A 102 4.81 28.43 34.23
N LEU A 103 3.64 28.21 33.64
CA LEU A 103 2.73 29.27 33.24
C LEU A 103 2.27 30.07 34.47
N ARG A 104 2.82 31.28 34.61
CA ARG A 104 2.40 32.33 35.53
C ARG A 104 2.44 33.65 34.75
N PRO A 105 1.62 34.66 35.10
CA PRO A 105 1.87 36.03 34.67
C PRO A 105 3.26 36.48 35.14
N ASP A 106 3.95 37.28 34.33
CA ASP A 106 5.21 37.89 34.75
C ASP A 106 4.93 38.86 35.90
N ALA A 107 5.62 38.69 37.04
CA ALA A 107 5.36 39.47 38.25
C ALA A 107 5.72 40.97 38.12
N THR A 108 6.38 41.36 37.03
CA THR A 108 6.88 42.72 36.76
C THR A 108 5.84 43.68 36.18
N THR A 109 4.64 43.21 35.79
CA THR A 109 3.54 44.08 35.32
C THR A 109 2.44 44.32 36.37
N ALA A 110 2.62 43.84 37.60
CA ALA A 110 1.63 43.96 38.68
C ALA A 110 1.65 45.32 39.43
N THR A 111 2.63 46.18 39.14
CA THR A 111 2.78 47.52 39.75
C THR A 111 2.80 48.61 38.68
N GLY A 112 1.61 48.99 38.23
CA GLY A 112 1.42 50.03 37.23
C GLY A 112 0.02 50.65 37.33
N GLN A 113 -0.12 51.70 38.15
CA GLN A 113 -1.22 52.64 37.97
C GLN A 113 -1.07 53.32 36.60
N GLY A 114 -2.18 53.80 36.03
CA GLY A 114 -2.20 54.36 34.68
C GLY A 114 -1.34 55.62 34.53
N THR A 115 -0.09 55.46 34.12
CA THR A 115 0.76 56.52 33.60
C THR A 115 0.68 56.53 32.08
N SER A 116 0.03 57.55 31.52
CA SER A 116 0.02 57.81 30.07
C SER A 116 1.38 58.34 29.63
N SER A 117 2.36 57.44 29.49
CA SER A 117 3.50 57.68 28.61
C SER A 117 2.97 57.95 27.19
N PRO A 118 3.58 58.87 26.42
CA PRO A 118 3.26 59.00 25.00
C PRO A 118 3.59 57.68 24.30
N PRO A 119 2.94 57.35 23.17
CA PRO A 119 3.13 56.06 22.51
C PRO A 119 4.58 55.90 22.05
N GLU A 120 5.35 55.11 22.80
CA GLU A 120 6.58 54.50 22.31
C GLU A 120 6.27 53.83 20.97
N ARG A 121 7.17 54.00 20.00
CA ARG A 121 6.91 53.64 18.59
C ARG A 121 6.67 52.14 18.46
N ARG A 122 5.40 51.71 18.49
CA ARG A 122 4.98 50.32 18.26
C ARG A 122 5.70 49.76 17.04
N GLU A 123 6.35 48.61 17.21
CA GLU A 123 6.99 47.92 16.09
C GLU A 123 5.90 47.54 15.07
N PRO A 124 6.01 47.93 13.79
CA PRO A 124 5.10 47.43 12.76
C PRO A 124 5.08 45.90 12.78
N ALA A 125 3.90 45.26 12.66
CA ALA A 125 3.75 43.81 12.88
C ALA A 125 4.79 42.93 12.12
N LEU A 126 5.21 43.36 10.92
CA LEU A 126 6.30 42.77 10.14
C LEU A 126 7.64 42.70 10.92
N GLN A 127 8.00 43.76 11.65
CA GLN A 127 9.20 43.84 12.49
C GLN A 127 9.11 42.85 13.66
N VAL A 128 7.98 42.82 14.39
CA VAL A 128 7.76 41.87 15.50
C VAL A 128 7.85 40.42 15.02
N VAL A 129 7.30 40.12 13.83
CA VAL A 129 7.39 38.79 13.21
C VAL A 129 8.82 38.46 12.77
N HIS A 130 9.55 39.39 12.16
CA HIS A 130 10.98 39.21 11.82
C HIS A 130 11.83 38.98 13.08
N ARG A 131 11.57 39.71 14.17
CA ARG A 131 12.19 39.55 15.49
C ARG A 131 11.98 38.13 16.03
N ALA A 132 10.76 37.61 15.91
CA ALA A 132 10.41 36.23 16.29
C ALA A 132 11.09 35.18 15.39
N GLN A 133 11.09 35.37 14.07
CA GLN A 133 11.79 34.50 13.12
C GLN A 133 13.30 34.44 13.42
N LEU A 134 13.93 35.58 13.67
CA LEU A 134 15.35 35.69 13.99
C LEU A 134 15.68 34.98 15.32
N SER A 135 14.82 35.14 16.33
CA SER A 135 14.91 34.41 17.60
C SER A 135 14.86 32.90 17.40
N ILE A 136 13.87 32.41 16.64
CA ILE A 136 13.73 30.99 16.29
C ILE A 136 14.97 30.49 15.53
N VAL A 137 15.42 31.19 14.49
CA VAL A 137 16.60 30.80 13.68
C VAL A 137 17.88 30.75 14.54
N ARG A 138 18.04 31.68 15.51
CA ARG A 138 19.15 31.66 16.47
C ARG A 138 19.09 30.45 17.41
N ALA A 139 17.90 30.09 17.91
CA ALA A 139 17.72 28.90 18.76
C ALA A 139 17.98 27.60 17.97
N LEU A 140 17.42 27.47 16.77
CA LEU A 140 17.59 26.33 15.87
C LEU A 140 19.04 26.11 15.39
N ALA A 141 19.90 27.13 15.51
CA ALA A 141 21.32 27.02 15.19
C ALA A 141 22.19 26.56 16.39
N ARG A 142 21.71 26.73 17.62
CA ARG A 142 22.39 26.27 18.84
C ARG A 142 22.09 24.79 19.15
N ASP A 143 20.89 24.33 18.78
CA ASP A 143 20.40 22.98 19.06
C ASP A 143 20.70 21.95 17.95
N ALA A 144 21.43 20.89 18.34
CA ALA A 144 21.54 19.57 17.71
C ALA A 144 22.47 19.39 16.46
N PRO A 145 23.09 18.20 16.31
CA PRO A 145 23.92 17.84 15.15
C PRO A 145 23.13 17.77 13.83
N PRO A 146 23.79 17.88 12.66
CA PRO A 146 23.16 18.12 11.35
C PRO A 146 22.21 17.03 10.84
N THR A 147 22.03 15.91 11.55
CA THR A 147 21.04 14.89 11.22
C THR A 147 19.67 15.09 11.88
N SER A 148 19.47 16.12 12.71
CA SER A 148 18.23 16.36 13.46
C SER A 148 17.96 17.83 13.80
N ARG A 149 18.18 18.76 12.85
CA ARG A 149 17.73 20.15 13.01
C ARG A 149 16.21 20.18 13.21
N LYS A 150 15.75 20.80 14.30
CA LYS A 150 14.33 21.14 14.49
C LYS A 150 13.92 22.18 13.43
N THR A 151 12.64 22.23 13.09
CA THR A 151 12.04 23.12 12.07
C THR A 151 10.91 23.93 12.71
N ASN A 152 10.54 25.09 12.16
CA ASN A 152 9.38 25.88 12.58
C ASN A 152 8.64 26.41 11.34
N VAL A 153 7.31 26.32 11.32
CA VAL A 153 6.47 26.76 10.18
C VAL A 153 6.69 28.25 9.84
N LEU A 154 6.89 29.10 10.85
CA LEU A 154 7.05 30.54 10.67
C LEU A 154 8.39 30.92 10.00
N THR A 155 9.41 30.08 10.11
CA THR A 155 10.75 30.31 9.51
C THR A 155 10.98 29.54 8.21
N LEU A 156 10.00 28.75 7.73
CA LEU A 156 10.08 28.17 6.39
C LEU A 156 10.12 29.30 5.34
N GLY A 157 11.05 29.18 4.39
CA GLY A 157 11.34 30.21 3.38
C GLY A 157 12.50 31.15 3.74
N TYR A 158 12.89 31.25 5.01
CA TYR A 158 13.90 32.20 5.50
C TYR A 158 15.17 31.50 6.02
N SER A 159 16.31 32.18 5.91
CA SER A 159 17.57 31.78 6.56
C SER A 159 18.32 32.99 7.10
N LYS A 160 19.45 32.78 7.78
CA LYS A 160 20.49 33.82 7.82
C LYS A 160 21.09 34.00 6.41
N PRO A 161 21.58 35.20 6.05
CA PRO A 161 22.52 35.32 4.94
C PRO A 161 23.83 34.58 5.29
N ASP A 162 24.33 33.76 4.36
CA ASP A 162 25.69 33.18 4.40
C ASP A 162 26.59 33.96 3.44
N GLU A 163 27.83 34.27 3.83
CA GLU A 163 28.85 35.02 3.07
C GLU A 163 29.35 34.32 1.78
N ARG A 164 28.63 33.31 1.29
CA ARG A 164 29.01 32.46 0.14
C ARG A 164 27.84 32.10 -0.79
N SER A 165 26.66 32.70 -0.60
CA SER A 165 25.49 32.45 -1.45
C SER A 165 25.44 33.40 -2.65
N ASP A 166 26.42 33.27 -3.55
CA ASP A 166 26.32 33.82 -4.89
C ASP A 166 25.24 33.11 -5.71
N THR A 167 24.66 33.86 -6.65
CA THR A 167 23.72 33.44 -7.72
C THR A 167 22.23 33.20 -7.36
N PHE A 168 21.39 34.08 -7.96
CA PHE A 168 19.93 34.01 -8.19
C PHE A 168 18.93 34.24 -7.03
N HIS A 169 18.21 35.37 -7.14
CA HIS A 169 16.94 35.73 -6.48
C HIS A 169 16.89 35.77 -4.95
N ALA A 170 17.85 36.46 -4.32
CA ALA A 170 17.64 37.04 -2.99
C ALA A 170 16.64 38.22 -3.07
N LEU A 171 15.34 37.92 -3.04
CA LEU A 171 14.28 38.94 -3.05
C LEU A 171 14.20 39.64 -1.68
N ALA A 172 14.82 40.83 -1.63
CA ALA A 172 15.00 41.70 -0.46
C ALA A 172 15.79 41.07 0.70
N ALA A 173 17.06 41.45 0.81
CA ALA A 173 17.80 41.36 2.07
C ALA A 173 17.26 42.43 3.04
N GLY A 174 16.37 42.02 3.96
CA GLY A 174 15.75 42.93 4.92
C GLY A 174 16.73 43.41 6.00
N GLN A 175 16.48 44.62 6.53
CA GLN A 175 17.34 45.35 7.50
C GLN A 175 17.58 44.65 8.87
N MET A 176 17.21 43.38 9.04
CA MET A 176 17.37 42.59 10.27
C MET A 176 18.22 41.31 10.12
N GLY A 177 18.92 41.11 9.00
CA GLY A 177 19.82 39.97 8.85
C GLY A 177 19.12 38.61 8.65
N LEU A 178 17.97 38.62 7.96
CA LEU A 178 17.33 37.43 7.41
C LEU A 178 17.29 37.53 5.88
N ALA A 179 17.58 36.41 5.21
CA ALA A 179 17.45 36.24 3.77
C ALA A 179 16.15 35.48 3.45
N ASN A 180 15.33 36.03 2.56
CA ASN A 180 14.10 35.40 2.07
C ASN A 180 14.36 34.68 0.74
N HIS A 181 14.09 33.37 0.70
CA HIS A 181 14.24 32.52 -0.49
C HIS A 181 12.89 32.09 -1.08
N PHE A 182 11.84 32.04 -0.25
CA PHE A 182 10.48 31.67 -0.64
C PHE A 182 9.47 32.44 0.23
N PRO A 183 8.59 33.28 -0.36
CA PRO A 183 7.66 34.08 0.42
C PRO A 183 6.66 33.19 1.19
N ASN A 184 6.64 33.34 2.51
CA ASN A 184 5.77 32.57 3.39
C ASN A 184 4.41 33.27 3.51
N THR A 185 3.40 32.78 2.78
CA THR A 185 2.04 33.40 2.79
C THR A 185 1.36 33.40 4.16
N LEU A 186 1.82 32.57 5.11
CA LEU A 186 1.35 32.62 6.51
C LEU A 186 1.89 33.85 7.25
N VAL A 187 3.09 34.33 6.92
CA VAL A 187 3.64 35.60 7.44
C VAL A 187 2.81 36.76 6.91
N THR A 188 2.47 36.77 5.62
CA THR A 188 1.53 37.75 5.05
C THR A 188 0.20 37.75 5.81
N THR A 189 -0.39 36.56 6.03
CA THR A 189 -1.65 36.41 6.78
C THR A 189 -1.56 36.96 8.21
N ILE A 190 -0.44 36.76 8.92
CA ILE A 190 -0.21 37.29 10.28
C ILE A 190 -0.09 38.82 10.29
N ILE A 191 0.32 39.44 9.18
CA ILE A 191 0.51 40.89 9.09
C ILE A 191 -0.73 41.61 8.56
N THR A 192 -1.48 41.01 7.63
CA THR A 192 -2.59 41.68 6.91
C THR A 192 -3.99 41.36 7.44
N ALA A 193 -4.18 40.28 8.21
CA ALA A 193 -5.51 39.87 8.65
C ALA A 193 -5.90 40.53 10.00
N PRO A 194 -7.12 41.08 10.13
CA PRO A 194 -7.52 41.95 11.24
C PRO A 194 -7.50 41.24 12.60
N GLU A 195 -7.62 39.91 12.62
CA GLU A 195 -7.53 39.11 13.84
C GLU A 195 -6.14 39.18 14.48
N TRP A 196 -5.08 39.30 13.68
CA TRP A 196 -3.71 39.39 14.19
C TRP A 196 -3.31 40.80 14.59
N SER A 197 -3.83 41.85 13.91
CA SER A 197 -3.69 43.23 14.40
C SER A 197 -4.36 43.38 15.76
N TYR A 198 -5.65 43.03 15.87
CA TYR A 198 -6.37 43.09 17.14
C TYR A 198 -5.67 42.31 18.27
N LEU A 199 -5.06 41.15 17.95
CA LEU A 199 -4.27 40.39 18.91
C LEU A 199 -3.01 41.14 19.35
N LEU A 200 -2.23 41.69 18.41
CA LEU A 200 -1.03 42.51 18.69
C LEU A 200 -1.40 43.74 19.52
N ASP A 201 -2.42 44.48 19.11
CA ASP A 201 -2.92 45.69 19.78
C ASP A 201 -3.42 45.44 21.22
N ARG A 202 -3.85 44.20 21.54
CA ARG A 202 -4.32 43.79 22.88
C ARG A 202 -3.28 43.14 23.78
N ILE A 203 -2.15 42.64 23.26
CA ILE A 203 -1.10 41.99 24.08
C ILE A 203 0.26 42.69 24.05
N GLY A 204 0.54 43.51 23.04
CA GLY A 204 1.80 44.21 22.86
C GLY A 204 2.92 43.35 22.25
N ASP A 205 3.90 44.05 21.67
CA ASP A 205 4.92 43.53 20.75
C ASP A 205 5.78 42.41 21.37
N ASP A 206 6.09 42.49 22.67
CA ASP A 206 6.90 41.50 23.39
C ASP A 206 6.12 40.22 23.69
N HIS A 207 4.84 40.30 24.06
CA HIS A 207 3.98 39.14 24.27
C HIS A 207 3.63 38.46 22.95
N PHE A 208 3.43 39.23 21.87
CA PHE A 208 3.21 38.72 20.52
C PHE A 208 4.47 38.03 19.97
N HIS A 209 5.65 38.63 20.18
CA HIS A 209 6.94 37.98 19.93
C HIS A 209 7.09 36.66 20.72
N ARG A 210 6.78 36.66 22.02
CA ARG A 210 6.88 35.47 22.89
C ARG A 210 5.92 34.36 22.43
N LEU A 211 4.69 34.70 22.07
CA LEU A 211 3.67 33.79 21.52
C LEU A 211 4.18 33.11 20.24
N LEU A 212 4.65 33.87 19.26
CA LEU A 212 5.10 33.34 17.96
C LEU A 212 6.41 32.54 18.03
N SER A 213 7.33 32.91 18.95
CA SER A 213 8.65 32.27 19.08
C SER A 213 8.66 31.00 19.93
N THR A 214 7.82 30.91 20.97
CA THR A 214 7.86 29.80 21.95
C THR A 214 6.74 28.76 21.78
N THR A 215 5.61 29.11 21.17
CA THR A 215 4.44 28.22 21.08
C THR A 215 4.21 27.67 19.66
N ALA A 216 3.20 26.82 19.50
CA ALA A 216 2.62 26.46 18.21
C ALA A 216 1.14 26.89 18.15
N VAL A 217 0.83 27.88 17.31
CA VAL A 217 -0.52 28.44 17.15
C VAL A 217 -1.22 27.82 15.94
N TYR A 218 -2.50 27.51 16.10
CA TYR A 218 -3.37 26.93 15.08
C TYR A 218 -4.65 27.77 14.92
N ALA A 219 -4.86 28.33 13.73
CA ALA A 219 -6.04 29.12 13.39
C ALA A 219 -7.16 28.26 12.78
N PRO A 220 -8.44 28.52 13.07
CA PRO A 220 -9.58 27.84 12.44
C PRO A 220 -9.74 28.27 10.98
N LEU A 221 -10.19 27.36 10.12
CA LEU A 221 -10.29 27.58 8.67
C LEU A 221 -11.68 27.91 8.12
N LEU A 222 -12.73 27.78 8.93
CA LEU A 222 -14.12 27.99 8.51
C LEU A 222 -14.90 28.68 9.63
N ASP A 223 -15.79 29.58 9.25
CA ASP A 223 -16.58 30.40 10.15
C ASP A 223 -18.07 29.98 10.11
N HIS A 224 -18.55 29.50 11.26
CA HIS A 224 -19.92 29.10 11.64
C HIS A 224 -20.74 28.09 10.80
N GLU A 225 -20.61 27.99 9.47
CA GLU A 225 -21.50 27.13 8.66
C GLU A 225 -21.06 25.66 8.51
N ALA A 226 -19.89 25.29 9.03
CA ALA A 226 -19.36 23.92 9.00
C ALA A 226 -18.84 23.50 10.38
N ASP A 227 -18.57 22.20 10.56
CA ASP A 227 -18.20 21.56 11.84
C ASP A 227 -16.91 22.08 12.54
N GLY A 228 -16.36 23.24 12.15
CA GLY A 228 -15.33 24.06 12.84
C GLY A 228 -14.04 23.35 13.25
N SER A 229 -13.80 22.15 12.73
CA SER A 229 -12.78 21.20 13.22
C SER A 229 -11.59 21.07 12.28
N CYS A 230 -11.46 22.00 11.33
CA CYS A 230 -10.35 22.12 10.42
C CYS A 230 -9.52 23.37 10.74
N TYR A 231 -8.21 23.19 10.83
CA TYR A 231 -7.26 24.16 11.35
C TYR A 231 -6.05 24.28 10.41
N VAL A 232 -5.39 25.43 10.40
CA VAL A 232 -4.06 25.63 9.79
C VAL A 232 -3.04 25.93 10.88
N GLN A 233 -1.86 25.31 10.80
CA GLN A 233 -0.73 25.62 11.67
C GLN A 233 -0.03 26.89 11.19
N MET A 234 0.11 27.88 12.07
CA MET A 234 0.66 29.20 11.76
C MET A 234 2.13 29.31 12.18
N CYS A 235 2.50 28.73 13.34
CA CYS A 235 3.87 28.71 13.85
C CYS A 235 4.19 27.42 14.64
N GLY A 236 5.41 27.34 15.15
CA GLY A 236 5.93 26.21 15.93
C GLY A 236 6.40 25.04 15.05
N GLN A 237 6.81 23.94 15.69
CA GLN A 237 7.34 22.78 14.95
C GLN A 237 6.25 22.15 14.05
N PRO A 238 6.52 21.90 12.75
CA PRO A 238 5.56 21.29 11.84
C PRO A 238 4.95 19.98 12.37
N LEU A 239 3.64 19.96 12.57
CA LEU A 239 2.89 18.79 13.08
C LEU A 239 3.01 17.55 12.17
N SER A 240 3.41 17.77 10.91
CA SER A 240 3.70 16.75 9.92
C SER A 240 5.02 15.99 10.16
N GLU A 241 5.94 16.54 10.98
CA GLU A 241 7.29 16.00 11.26
C GLU A 241 7.45 15.46 12.68
N MET A 242 6.65 15.95 13.65
CA MET A 242 6.65 15.49 15.06
C MET A 242 6.35 13.99 15.25
N GLN A 243 6.51 13.45 16.47
CA GLN A 243 6.06 12.10 16.84
C GLN A 243 4.93 12.17 17.87
N GLU A 244 4.00 11.20 17.83
CA GLU A 244 2.91 11.11 18.82
C GLU A 244 3.47 10.84 20.22
N LEU A 245 2.94 11.56 21.22
CA LEU A 245 3.17 11.27 22.63
C LEU A 245 2.67 9.86 22.94
N VAL A 246 3.52 9.06 23.58
CA VAL A 246 3.18 7.66 23.92
C VAL A 246 2.20 7.68 25.10
N PRO A 247 0.94 7.22 24.96
CA PRO A 247 0.03 7.15 26.10
C PRO A 247 0.58 6.15 27.12
N PRO A 248 0.39 6.41 28.43
CA PRO A 248 0.80 5.47 29.47
C PRO A 248 0.12 4.11 29.24
N LEU A 249 0.90 3.04 29.27
CA LEU A 249 0.37 1.69 29.08
C LEU A 249 -0.65 1.40 30.18
N PRO A 250 -1.88 0.94 29.85
CA PRO A 250 -2.83 0.53 30.87
C PRO A 250 -2.20 -0.60 31.69
N VAL A 251 -2.14 -0.39 33.01
CA VAL A 251 -1.73 -1.43 33.96
C VAL A 251 -2.77 -2.55 33.87
N ALA A 252 -2.33 -3.76 33.56
CA ALA A 252 -3.24 -4.90 33.52
C ALA A 252 -3.84 -5.11 34.91
N PRO A 253 -5.17 -5.32 35.04
CA PRO A 253 -5.76 -5.60 36.34
C PRO A 253 -5.12 -6.86 36.92
N GLN A 254 -4.66 -6.77 38.17
CA GLN A 254 -4.12 -7.93 38.87
C GLN A 254 -5.23 -8.98 38.98
N GLN A 255 -4.93 -10.21 38.58
CA GLN A 255 -5.90 -11.31 38.67
C GLN A 255 -6.07 -11.68 40.14
N HIS A 256 -7.16 -11.22 40.77
CA HIS A 256 -7.63 -11.81 42.02
C HIS A 256 -7.81 -13.31 41.81
N THR A 257 -7.07 -14.11 42.59
CA THR A 257 -7.12 -15.57 42.53
C THR A 257 -8.40 -16.04 43.19
N MET A 258 -9.52 -16.00 42.46
CA MET A 258 -10.78 -16.59 42.89
C MET A 258 -10.62 -18.11 42.99
N LEU A 259 -11.06 -18.65 44.13
CA LEU A 259 -10.95 -20.06 44.49
C LEU A 259 -11.77 -20.94 43.52
N ALA A 260 -11.23 -22.12 43.19
CA ALA A 260 -11.98 -23.13 42.45
C ALA A 260 -12.99 -23.83 43.40
N PRO A 261 -14.22 -24.12 42.96
CA PRO A 261 -15.17 -24.90 43.75
C PRO A 261 -14.67 -26.33 43.96
N SER A 262 -14.86 -26.86 45.16
CA SER A 262 -14.58 -28.26 45.50
C SER A 262 -15.72 -29.19 45.10
N LEU A 263 -15.37 -30.43 44.74
CA LEU A 263 -16.28 -31.58 44.73
C LEU A 263 -15.63 -32.75 45.48
N PRO A 264 -16.42 -33.65 46.11
CA PRO A 264 -15.97 -34.34 47.31
C PRO A 264 -15.26 -35.68 47.06
N LEU A 265 -14.35 -36.03 47.98
CA LEU A 265 -13.86 -37.40 48.18
C LEU A 265 -14.51 -37.99 49.45
N LYS A 266 -14.90 -39.26 49.38
CA LYS A 266 -15.57 -39.99 50.47
C LYS A 266 -14.56 -40.66 51.42
N SER A 267 -15.07 -41.00 52.61
CA SER A 267 -14.59 -42.04 53.55
C SER A 267 -13.14 -41.96 54.07
N ALA A 268 -13.00 -41.78 55.38
CA ALA A 268 -11.74 -41.89 56.11
C ALA A 268 -11.42 -43.34 56.53
N SER A 269 -10.16 -43.62 56.89
CA SER A 269 -9.86 -44.41 58.11
C SER A 269 -8.39 -44.46 58.57
N ARG A 270 -8.24 -44.29 59.89
CA ARG A 270 -7.30 -44.95 60.84
C ARG A 270 -5.77 -44.98 60.60
N LYS A 271 -5.09 -44.24 61.48
CA LYS A 271 -3.78 -44.47 62.13
C LYS A 271 -3.22 -45.92 62.10
N ARG A 272 -1.90 -46.08 61.89
CA ARG A 272 -0.98 -46.63 62.93
C ARG A 272 0.53 -46.43 62.63
N LYS A 273 1.35 -46.45 63.69
CA LYS A 273 2.83 -46.46 63.67
C LYS A 273 3.37 -47.89 63.51
N ARG A 274 4.51 -48.05 62.84
CA ARG A 274 5.75 -48.79 63.26
C ARG A 274 6.78 -48.78 62.11
N LYS A 275 8.06 -49.15 62.29
CA LYS A 275 9.13 -48.79 63.26
C LYS A 275 10.39 -49.56 62.84
N GLY A 276 11.52 -48.87 62.66
CA GLY A 276 12.85 -49.47 62.41
C GLY A 276 13.16 -49.73 60.93
N GLY A 277 14.42 -49.63 60.47
CA GLY A 277 15.63 -49.11 61.14
C GLY A 277 16.92 -49.91 60.86
N ARG A 278 18.09 -49.26 60.98
CA ARG A 278 19.45 -49.83 60.72
C ARG A 278 19.66 -50.27 59.25
N VAL A 279 20.87 -50.44 58.71
CA VAL A 279 22.27 -50.13 59.08
C VAL A 279 22.95 -49.51 57.83
N ASP A 280 24.15 -48.90 57.79
CA ASP A 280 25.01 -48.02 58.64
C ASP A 280 26.21 -47.65 57.69
N ALA A 281 27.46 -47.36 58.08
CA ALA A 281 27.98 -46.04 58.48
C ALA A 281 29.32 -45.74 57.74
N ILE A 282 30.28 -45.01 58.36
CA ILE A 282 31.67 -44.69 57.91
C ILE A 282 31.76 -43.56 56.83
N GLU A 283 32.31 -42.34 57.01
CA GLU A 283 33.47 -41.75 57.76
C GLU A 283 34.78 -41.66 56.96
N ALA A 284 35.69 -40.67 57.12
CA ALA A 284 35.68 -39.39 57.87
C ALA A 284 36.79 -38.41 57.37
N GLY A 285 36.92 -37.23 58.00
CA GLY A 285 37.97 -36.21 57.78
C GLY A 285 37.58 -35.12 56.77
N GLY A 286 37.85 -33.82 56.97
CA GLY A 286 38.71 -33.10 57.94
C GLY A 286 39.63 -32.15 57.15
N GLU A 287 39.85 -30.86 57.46
CA GLU A 287 39.57 -30.05 58.66
C GLU A 287 39.16 -28.59 58.32
N GLN A 288 38.94 -27.74 59.33
CA GLN A 288 38.88 -26.26 59.26
C GLN A 288 39.82 -25.67 60.35
N PRO A 289 40.31 -24.42 60.23
CA PRO A 289 39.59 -23.24 60.77
C PRO A 289 39.56 -22.04 59.79
N ALA A 290 38.72 -20.99 59.84
CA ALA A 290 37.71 -20.44 60.77
C ALA A 290 38.08 -19.09 61.43
N VAL A 291 37.54 -17.98 60.89
CA VAL A 291 37.25 -16.69 61.59
C VAL A 291 35.96 -16.11 60.98
N GLY A 292 35.09 -15.48 61.79
CA GLY A 292 33.80 -14.87 61.37
C GLY A 292 33.74 -13.34 61.57
N PRO A 293 32.57 -12.70 61.82
CA PRO A 293 31.21 -13.28 61.87
C PRO A 293 30.06 -12.48 61.19
N SER A 294 28.95 -13.19 60.91
CA SER A 294 27.52 -12.81 61.00
C SER A 294 26.98 -11.38 60.67
N ILE A 295 25.95 -11.28 59.81
CA ILE A 295 24.58 -10.80 60.17
C ILE A 295 23.55 -11.03 59.00
N ARG A 296 22.24 -10.88 59.28
CA ARG A 296 21.06 -11.43 58.57
C ARG A 296 20.54 -10.66 57.31
N PRO A 297 19.66 -11.26 56.46
CA PRO A 297 19.20 -10.71 55.16
C PRO A 297 17.84 -9.96 55.24
N PRO A 298 17.32 -9.30 54.15
CA PRO A 298 16.39 -10.00 53.23
C PRO A 298 16.24 -9.47 51.76
N THR A 299 15.58 -10.29 50.93
CA THR A 299 14.73 -10.01 49.73
C THR A 299 14.86 -8.72 48.88
N LYS A 300 14.97 -8.91 47.55
CA LYS A 300 14.03 -8.39 46.52
C LYS A 300 14.33 -8.94 45.11
N ALA A 301 13.44 -8.68 44.13
CA ALA A 301 13.48 -9.30 42.80
C ALA A 301 13.17 -8.32 41.66
N ALA A 302 13.65 -8.71 40.46
CA ALA A 302 13.25 -8.26 39.12
C ALA A 302 13.48 -6.79 38.69
N ASP A 303 14.17 -6.65 37.55
CA ASP A 303 13.78 -5.67 36.51
C ASP A 303 13.82 -6.37 35.13
N VAL A 304 12.84 -6.07 34.27
CA VAL A 304 12.66 -6.68 32.95
C VAL A 304 12.18 -5.61 31.95
N SER A 305 13.08 -5.20 31.06
CA SER A 305 12.84 -4.13 30.09
C SER A 305 11.77 -4.49 29.05
N ARG A 306 10.73 -3.64 28.94
CA ARG A 306 9.58 -3.83 28.04
C ARG A 306 9.89 -3.41 26.59
N PRO A 307 9.47 -4.17 25.56
CA PRO A 307 9.67 -3.80 24.16
C PRO A 307 8.68 -2.73 23.67
N ARG A 308 9.17 -1.70 22.97
CA ARG A 308 8.33 -0.66 22.33
C ARG A 308 7.65 -1.17 21.05
N SER A 309 6.43 -0.70 20.79
CA SER A 309 5.66 -1.04 19.58
C SER A 309 5.88 -0.01 18.45
N LEU A 310 5.79 -0.43 17.18
CA LEU A 310 5.91 0.46 16.01
C LEU A 310 4.88 0.10 14.92
N ALA A 311 4.49 1.13 14.17
CA ALA A 311 3.40 1.11 13.19
C ALA A 311 3.62 0.18 11.97
N ARG A 312 2.54 -0.11 11.24
CA ARG A 312 2.53 -1.02 10.09
C ARG A 312 2.41 -0.25 8.77
N ILE A 313 3.24 -0.63 7.79
CA ILE A 313 3.25 -0.03 6.44
C ILE A 313 2.09 -0.61 5.62
N ALA A 314 1.29 0.27 4.99
CA ALA A 314 0.23 -0.10 4.05
C ALA A 314 0.28 0.74 2.76
N SER A 315 1.05 0.25 1.78
CA SER A 315 0.89 0.45 0.33
C SER A 315 0.35 1.80 -0.21
N MET A 316 1.14 2.86 -0.10
CA MET A 316 1.36 3.81 -1.21
C MET A 316 2.78 4.38 -1.11
N PRO A 317 3.69 4.09 -2.05
CA PRO A 317 5.01 4.71 -2.06
C PRO A 317 4.91 6.12 -2.64
N SER A 318 4.46 7.08 -1.83
CA SER A 318 4.86 8.47 -2.05
C SER A 318 6.38 8.52 -1.94
N ALA A 319 7.05 9.00 -2.99
CA ALA A 319 8.49 9.13 -2.97
C ALA A 319 8.85 10.34 -2.09
N ALA A 320 9.35 10.07 -0.88
CA ALA A 320 9.91 11.10 -0.02
C ALA A 320 10.96 11.90 -0.82
N PRO A 321 10.93 13.25 -0.78
CA PRO A 321 11.90 14.05 -1.50
C PRO A 321 13.30 13.77 -0.95
N ALA A 322 14.27 13.58 -1.84
CA ALA A 322 15.64 13.88 -1.47
C ALA A 322 15.75 15.40 -1.33
N ALA A 323 16.31 15.87 -0.22
CA ALA A 323 16.70 17.28 -0.09
C ALA A 323 17.77 17.63 -1.15
N PRO A 324 17.89 18.89 -1.57
CA PRO A 324 19.11 19.35 -2.21
C PRO A 324 20.29 19.14 -1.25
N VAL A 325 21.45 18.79 -1.80
CA VAL A 325 22.66 18.52 -1.02
C VAL A 325 23.71 19.57 -1.39
N PRO A 326 24.12 20.44 -0.45
CA PRO A 326 25.31 21.25 -0.61
C PRO A 326 26.54 20.34 -0.71
N SER A 327 27.44 20.63 -1.64
CA SER A 327 28.61 19.81 -1.91
C SER A 327 29.78 20.17 -0.99
N HIS A 328 30.09 19.33 0.00
CA HIS A 328 31.44 19.24 0.55
C HIS A 328 31.81 17.80 0.95
N HIS A 329 33.06 17.43 0.68
CA HIS A 329 33.69 16.21 1.21
C HIS A 329 34.43 16.55 2.50
N ALA A 330 34.10 15.86 3.59
CA ALA A 330 34.94 15.77 4.78
C ALA A 330 34.95 14.30 5.25
N SER A 331 36.13 13.77 5.58
CA SER A 331 36.35 12.34 5.84
C SER A 331 36.82 12.09 7.27
N ASN A 332 35.88 12.01 8.22
CA ASN A 332 36.20 11.57 9.58
C ASN A 332 35.89 10.08 9.73
N GLN A 333 36.93 9.30 10.08
CA GLN A 333 36.74 8.05 10.81
C GLN A 333 36.60 8.42 12.29
N ASP A 334 35.55 7.99 12.96
CA ASP A 334 35.52 8.01 14.42
C ASP A 334 34.64 6.88 15.01
N GLY A 335 35.06 6.36 16.16
CA GLY A 335 34.71 5.05 16.71
C GLY A 335 33.37 4.95 17.46
N SER A 336 32.39 5.80 17.16
CA SER A 336 31.12 5.82 17.91
C SER A 336 30.31 4.53 17.73
N LYS A 337 30.20 3.73 18.79
CA LYS A 337 29.40 2.49 18.85
C LYS A 337 27.88 2.78 18.86
N ARG A 338 27.33 3.26 17.72
CA ARG A 338 25.88 3.31 17.51
C ARG A 338 25.27 1.93 17.73
N SER A 339 24.36 1.84 18.71
CA SER A 339 23.60 0.62 19.00
C SER A 339 22.85 0.14 17.74
N GLN A 340 23.27 -0.99 17.18
CA GLN A 340 22.68 -1.53 15.95
C GLN A 340 21.32 -2.17 16.26
N VAL A 341 20.24 -1.47 15.92
CA VAL A 341 18.87 -1.95 16.08
C VAL A 341 18.63 -3.17 15.19
N VAL A 342 18.70 -4.37 15.79
CA VAL A 342 18.48 -5.65 15.11
C VAL A 342 17.00 -5.81 14.75
N ARG A 343 16.72 -6.14 13.48
CA ARG A 343 15.36 -6.43 13.02
C ARG A 343 14.84 -7.75 13.56
N SER A 344 13.59 -7.75 14.02
CA SER A 344 12.87 -8.97 14.36
C SER A 344 12.56 -9.80 13.11
N HIS A 345 12.49 -11.13 13.24
CA HIS A 345 12.13 -12.03 12.12
C HIS A 345 10.76 -11.73 11.49
N SER A 346 9.84 -11.06 12.22
CA SER A 346 8.54 -10.61 11.68
C SER A 346 8.60 -9.29 10.90
N GLN A 347 9.75 -8.59 10.95
CA GLN A 347 10.07 -7.43 10.12
C GLN A 347 10.78 -7.83 8.81
N ILE A 348 11.40 -9.00 8.78
CA ILE A 348 12.11 -9.54 7.61
C ILE A 348 11.12 -10.30 6.72
N ALA A 349 10.63 -9.64 5.68
CA ALA A 349 9.82 -10.25 4.62
C ALA A 349 10.70 -10.65 3.42
N PHE A 350 10.49 -11.85 2.88
CA PHE A 350 11.17 -12.30 1.67
C PHE A 350 10.75 -11.47 0.46
N VAL A 351 11.69 -11.10 -0.41
CA VAL A 351 11.47 -10.14 -1.50
C VAL A 351 10.80 -10.81 -2.71
N ARG A 352 9.65 -11.44 -2.49
CA ARG A 352 8.88 -12.23 -3.49
C ARG A 352 8.54 -11.45 -4.75
N SER A 353 8.50 -10.12 -4.69
CA SER A 353 8.45 -9.22 -5.85
C SER A 353 9.51 -9.52 -6.92
N ARG A 354 10.66 -10.11 -6.56
CA ARG A 354 11.75 -10.51 -7.47
C ARG A 354 11.38 -11.64 -8.45
N ILE A 355 10.37 -12.47 -8.18
CA ILE A 355 10.02 -13.60 -9.09
C ILE A 355 9.15 -13.16 -10.29
N PHE A 356 8.43 -12.05 -10.17
CA PHE A 356 7.40 -11.67 -11.13
C PHE A 356 7.95 -10.99 -12.39
N TYR A 357 7.36 -11.35 -13.54
CA TYR A 357 7.68 -10.81 -14.88
C TYR A 357 9.17 -10.87 -15.22
N ALA A 358 9.83 -11.95 -14.79
CA ALA A 358 11.25 -12.14 -15.01
C ALA A 358 11.57 -12.15 -16.52
N ARG A 359 12.55 -11.34 -16.93
CA ARG A 359 13.08 -11.41 -18.30
C ARG A 359 13.99 -12.63 -18.42
N PRO A 360 13.94 -13.39 -19.53
CA PRO A 360 14.78 -14.57 -19.71
C PRO A 360 16.25 -14.15 -19.64
N ILE A 361 17.00 -14.76 -18.73
CA ILE A 361 18.46 -14.61 -18.70
C ILE A 361 19.01 -15.49 -19.83
N ARG A 362 19.99 -14.98 -20.58
CA ARG A 362 20.60 -15.68 -21.71
C ARG A 362 22.04 -16.04 -21.35
N GLY A 363 22.40 -17.30 -21.53
CA GLY A 363 23.79 -17.77 -21.39
C GLY A 363 24.66 -17.36 -22.59
N ARG A 364 25.96 -17.70 -22.55
CA ARG A 364 26.93 -17.33 -23.60
C ARG A 364 26.50 -17.73 -25.03
N LYS A 365 25.77 -18.83 -25.20
CA LYS A 365 25.23 -19.30 -26.49
C LYS A 365 23.84 -18.71 -26.84
N ALA A 366 23.49 -17.53 -26.31
CA ALA A 366 22.21 -16.80 -26.44
C ALA A 366 20.91 -17.53 -26.02
N LYS A 367 20.95 -18.85 -25.75
CA LYS A 367 19.84 -19.66 -25.23
C LYS A 367 19.45 -19.22 -23.81
N VAL A 368 18.17 -19.44 -23.46
CA VAL A 368 17.63 -19.17 -22.12
C VAL A 368 18.34 -20.04 -21.08
N GLU A 369 18.78 -19.40 -19.99
CA GLU A 369 19.41 -20.05 -18.84
C GLU A 369 18.34 -20.57 -17.86
N LEU A 370 18.42 -21.84 -17.49
CA LEU A 370 17.50 -22.52 -16.58
C LEU A 370 18.31 -23.08 -15.39
N GLY A 371 17.78 -22.96 -14.17
CA GLY A 371 18.52 -23.24 -12.93
C GLY A 371 19.03 -21.96 -12.28
N LEU A 372 20.05 -22.02 -11.43
CA LEU A 372 20.60 -20.81 -10.81
C LEU A 372 21.29 -19.94 -11.89
N PRO A 373 21.13 -18.61 -11.88
CA PRO A 373 21.65 -17.74 -12.94
C PRO A 373 23.17 -17.60 -12.89
N PHE A 374 23.82 -17.23 -14.00
CA PHE A 374 25.27 -17.04 -14.06
C PHE A 374 25.82 -16.03 -13.04
N VAL A 375 24.98 -15.11 -12.53
CA VAL A 375 25.35 -14.14 -11.48
C VAL A 375 25.32 -14.72 -10.06
N HIS A 376 24.77 -15.91 -9.85
CA HIS A 376 24.73 -16.56 -8.54
C HIS A 376 26.12 -17.02 -8.09
N VAL A 377 26.41 -16.92 -6.79
CA VAL A 377 27.75 -17.22 -6.23
C VAL A 377 28.27 -18.61 -6.59
N PHE A 378 27.41 -19.63 -6.68
CA PHE A 378 27.85 -20.98 -7.08
C PHE A 378 28.43 -21.01 -8.49
N ASN A 379 27.74 -20.41 -9.48
CA ASN A 379 28.19 -20.35 -10.87
C ASN A 379 29.44 -19.47 -11.01
N ARG A 380 29.46 -18.29 -10.38
CA ARG A 380 30.59 -17.33 -10.47
C ARG A 380 31.89 -17.87 -9.87
N SER A 381 31.77 -18.68 -8.82
CA SER A 381 32.92 -19.29 -8.15
C SER A 381 33.36 -20.63 -8.77
N ALA A 382 32.69 -21.13 -9.82
CA ALA A 382 32.92 -22.46 -10.39
C ALA A 382 34.22 -22.60 -11.19
N ASN A 383 34.76 -21.51 -11.74
CA ASN A 383 36.01 -21.55 -12.49
C ASN A 383 37.20 -21.11 -11.60
N PRO A 384 38.31 -21.87 -11.51
CA PRO A 384 39.49 -21.51 -10.72
C PRO A 384 40.10 -20.15 -11.06
N SER A 385 40.14 -19.76 -12.34
CA SER A 385 40.67 -18.47 -12.78
C SER A 385 39.78 -17.30 -12.34
N GLU A 386 38.45 -17.45 -12.46
CA GLU A 386 37.47 -16.44 -12.02
C GLU A 386 37.44 -16.34 -10.49
N LEU A 387 37.41 -17.47 -9.76
CA LEU A 387 37.56 -17.44 -8.30
C LEU A 387 38.88 -16.75 -7.90
N SER A 388 39.97 -17.01 -8.62
CA SER A 388 41.24 -16.32 -8.38
C SER A 388 41.22 -14.84 -8.77
N LYS A 389 40.34 -14.37 -9.69
CA LYS A 389 40.10 -12.93 -9.93
C LYS A 389 39.20 -12.29 -8.86
N LEU A 390 38.28 -13.07 -8.28
CA LEU A 390 37.45 -12.67 -7.14
C LEU A 390 38.27 -12.56 -5.84
N LEU A 391 39.37 -13.32 -5.72
CA LEU A 391 40.25 -13.35 -4.54
C LEU A 391 41.54 -12.50 -4.67
N ARG A 392 42.21 -12.45 -5.84
CA ARG A 392 43.50 -11.72 -5.98
C ARG A 392 43.39 -10.21 -5.77
N SER A 393 42.20 -9.63 -5.99
CA SER A 393 41.88 -8.23 -5.66
C SER A 393 41.87 -7.89 -4.16
N SER A 394 42.37 -8.78 -3.30
CA SER A 394 42.60 -8.55 -1.87
C SER A 394 43.89 -9.22 -1.36
N GLN A 395 44.88 -9.41 -2.24
CA GLN A 395 46.22 -9.93 -1.90
C GLN A 395 47.38 -8.97 -2.23
N SER A 396 47.10 -7.72 -2.64
CA SER A 396 48.12 -6.70 -2.88
C SER A 396 48.51 -5.94 -1.61
N LEU A 397 49.10 -6.66 -0.65
CA LEU A 397 49.94 -6.16 0.45
C LEU A 397 50.65 -7.38 1.07
N ARG A 398 51.95 -7.28 1.35
CA ARG A 398 52.75 -8.41 1.87
C ARG A 398 52.26 -8.80 3.27
N ALA A 399 51.92 -10.08 3.46
CA ALA A 399 51.74 -10.66 4.78
C ALA A 399 53.07 -11.30 5.24
N PRO A 400 53.55 -11.04 6.47
CA PRO A 400 54.76 -11.67 7.00
C PRO A 400 54.66 -13.20 7.15
N SER A 401 55.80 -13.82 7.47
CA SER A 401 55.94 -15.26 7.65
C SER A 401 54.96 -15.85 8.69
N CYS A 402 54.64 -17.13 8.54
CA CYS A 402 53.77 -17.86 9.47
C CYS A 402 54.60 -18.52 10.57
N TYR A 403 54.15 -18.41 11.83
CA TYR A 403 54.71 -19.19 12.94
C TYR A 403 54.50 -20.71 12.72
N PRO A 404 55.48 -21.56 13.09
CA PRO A 404 55.33 -23.00 13.05
C PRO A 404 54.34 -23.47 14.13
N GLY A 405 53.26 -24.13 13.75
CA GLY A 405 52.29 -24.77 14.67
C GLY A 405 50.83 -24.72 14.22
N ASP A 406 50.41 -23.69 13.49
CA ASP A 406 49.03 -23.58 12.99
C ASP A 406 48.84 -24.52 11.76
N PRO A 407 47.87 -25.46 11.74
CA PRO A 407 47.73 -26.42 10.66
C PRO A 407 47.46 -25.73 9.32
N LYS A 408 48.40 -25.89 8.38
CA LYS A 408 48.42 -25.24 7.05
C LYS A 408 47.02 -25.30 6.41
N PRO A 409 46.34 -24.16 6.18
CA PRO A 409 44.92 -24.18 5.82
C PRO A 409 44.73 -24.77 4.42
N ASP A 410 44.00 -25.89 4.33
CA ASP A 410 43.81 -26.65 3.08
C ASP A 410 43.61 -25.72 1.88
N GLN A 411 44.56 -25.80 0.96
CA GLN A 411 44.73 -24.91 -0.18
C GLN A 411 43.91 -25.34 -1.41
N THR A 412 43.19 -26.47 -1.36
CA THR A 412 42.40 -26.96 -2.50
C THR A 412 41.43 -25.91 -3.05
N PHE A 413 41.19 -25.94 -4.36
CA PHE A 413 40.19 -25.10 -5.01
C PHE A 413 38.81 -25.25 -4.38
N ALA A 414 38.42 -26.48 -3.99
CA ALA A 414 37.16 -26.77 -3.31
C ALA A 414 37.06 -26.04 -1.95
N ALA A 415 38.10 -26.11 -1.10
CA ALA A 415 38.09 -25.42 0.19
C ALA A 415 38.12 -23.89 0.03
N LYS A 416 38.88 -23.35 -0.92
CA LYS A 416 38.86 -21.92 -1.28
C LYS A 416 37.47 -21.47 -1.75
N ARG A 417 36.79 -22.25 -2.59
CA ARG A 417 35.42 -21.99 -3.08
C ARG A 417 34.38 -22.07 -1.96
N ALA A 418 34.44 -23.08 -1.10
CA ALA A 418 33.53 -23.23 0.03
C ALA A 418 33.65 -22.07 1.03
N ARG A 419 34.89 -21.66 1.39
CA ARG A 419 35.14 -20.49 2.26
C ARG A 419 34.64 -19.17 1.65
N HIS A 420 34.63 -19.03 0.32
CA HIS A 420 34.05 -17.86 -0.36
C HIS A 420 32.51 -17.89 -0.31
N VAL A 421 31.89 -19.02 -0.66
CA VAL A 421 30.41 -19.21 -0.61
C VAL A 421 29.86 -19.02 0.80
N LEU A 422 30.59 -19.47 1.83
CA LEU A 422 30.19 -19.33 3.24
C LEU A 422 29.91 -17.87 3.64
N LYS A 423 30.61 -16.89 3.04
CA LYS A 423 30.40 -15.44 3.27
C LYS A 423 29.07 -14.92 2.72
N TYR A 424 28.49 -15.60 1.73
CA TYR A 424 27.16 -15.28 1.19
C TYR A 424 26.03 -15.91 2.01
N ILE A 425 26.28 -17.04 2.69
CA ILE A 425 25.29 -17.74 3.53
C ILE A 425 25.21 -17.10 4.93
N PHE A 426 26.34 -16.74 5.52
CA PHE A 426 26.45 -16.22 6.89
C PHE A 426 27.10 -14.82 6.96
N PRO A 427 26.61 -13.82 6.19
CA PRO A 427 27.27 -12.52 6.08
C PRO A 427 27.52 -11.86 7.43
N ARG A 428 26.57 -11.93 8.38
CA ARG A 428 26.68 -11.28 9.69
C ARG A 428 27.80 -11.87 10.54
N GLN A 429 28.16 -13.14 10.34
CA GLN A 429 29.29 -13.78 11.03
C GLN A 429 30.67 -13.35 10.50
N PHE A 430 30.72 -12.78 9.28
CA PHE A 430 31.89 -12.07 8.75
C PHE A 430 31.76 -10.54 8.94
N GLY A 431 30.80 -10.10 9.76
CA GLY A 431 30.45 -8.69 9.99
C GLY A 431 29.88 -7.96 8.78
N LEU A 432 29.58 -8.66 7.68
CA LEU A 432 29.12 -8.11 6.40
C LEU A 432 27.70 -7.54 6.52
N ASP A 433 27.37 -6.64 5.59
CA ASP A 433 26.03 -6.07 5.47
C ASP A 433 24.98 -7.16 5.33
N ASN A 434 23.85 -7.03 6.02
CA ASN A 434 22.91 -8.12 6.15
C ASN A 434 21.49 -7.63 6.43
N VAL A 435 20.53 -8.53 6.25
CA VAL A 435 19.10 -8.24 6.42
C VAL A 435 18.69 -7.93 7.87
N PHE A 436 19.49 -8.32 8.86
CA PHE A 436 19.19 -8.17 10.28
C PHE A 436 19.60 -6.80 10.84
N THR A 437 20.75 -6.24 10.42
CA THR A 437 21.29 -4.99 10.98
C THR A 437 21.39 -3.83 10.00
N THR A 438 21.76 -4.05 8.73
CA THR A 438 22.04 -2.95 7.78
C THR A 438 20.76 -2.18 7.41
N PRO A 439 20.72 -0.84 7.47
CA PRO A 439 19.59 -0.04 6.99
C PRO A 439 19.37 -0.21 5.47
N LYS A 440 18.14 0.06 5.00
CA LYS A 440 17.86 0.10 3.56
C LYS A 440 18.42 1.41 2.98
N ASP A 441 19.24 1.32 1.94
CA ASP A 441 19.58 2.51 1.14
C ASP A 441 18.58 2.69 -0.02
N SER A 442 17.71 3.70 0.08
CA SER A 442 16.73 4.06 -0.95
C SER A 442 17.34 4.60 -2.24
N ARG A 443 18.63 4.96 -2.25
CA ARG A 443 19.39 5.38 -3.43
C ARG A 443 19.85 4.18 -4.25
N VAL A 444 20.09 3.03 -3.62
CA VAL A 444 20.59 1.80 -4.27
C VAL A 444 19.45 0.79 -4.55
N THR A 445 18.44 0.69 -3.67
CA THR A 445 17.34 -0.28 -3.84
C THR A 445 15.94 0.34 -3.75
N SER A 446 15.07 -0.05 -4.68
CA SER A 446 13.62 0.22 -4.59
C SER A 446 12.88 -0.80 -3.72
N GLN A 447 13.43 -2.00 -3.53
CA GLN A 447 12.79 -3.11 -2.78
C GLN A 447 12.75 -2.81 -1.26
N PRO A 448 12.00 -3.56 -0.44
CA PRO A 448 11.97 -3.37 1.02
C PRO A 448 13.34 -3.58 1.70
N LEU A 449 14.22 -4.34 1.06
CA LEU A 449 15.55 -4.72 1.53
C LEU A 449 16.60 -4.45 0.43
N ASN A 450 17.88 -4.45 0.81
CA ASN A 450 19.01 -4.33 -0.13
C ASN A 450 19.11 -5.59 -1.02
N ASP A 451 19.92 -5.50 -2.08
CA ASP A 451 20.24 -6.68 -2.90
C ASP A 451 21.59 -7.26 -2.50
N TYR A 452 21.62 -8.58 -2.28
CA TYR A 452 22.78 -9.31 -1.79
C TYR A 452 23.26 -10.39 -2.78
N THR A 453 22.73 -10.39 -4.01
CA THR A 453 23.11 -11.33 -5.09
C THR A 453 24.59 -11.24 -5.45
N THR A 454 25.21 -10.07 -5.32
CA THR A 454 26.62 -9.80 -5.63
C THR A 454 27.25 -8.92 -4.55
N ARG A 455 28.41 -9.32 -4.01
CA ARG A 455 29.06 -8.66 -2.85
C ARG A 455 30.55 -8.37 -3.05
N GLU A 456 31.09 -8.47 -4.26
CA GLU A 456 32.53 -8.38 -4.49
C GLU A 456 33.11 -7.00 -4.11
N THR A 457 32.35 -5.93 -4.33
CA THR A 457 32.74 -4.56 -3.95
C THR A 457 32.85 -4.41 -2.43
N GLU A 458 31.93 -5.01 -1.68
CA GLU A 458 31.97 -5.09 -0.22
C GLU A 458 33.14 -5.94 0.27
N LEU A 459 33.23 -7.19 -0.22
CA LEU A 459 34.26 -8.17 0.15
C LEU A 459 35.68 -7.67 -0.14
N ARG A 460 35.88 -6.95 -1.25
CA ARG A 460 37.16 -6.27 -1.55
C ARG A 460 37.47 -5.17 -0.54
N SER A 461 36.50 -4.30 -0.26
CA SER A 461 36.70 -3.16 0.65
C SER A 461 36.93 -3.54 2.12
N ARG A 462 36.72 -4.81 2.51
CA ARG A 462 37.03 -5.36 3.83
C ARG A 462 38.27 -6.25 3.87
N GLY A 463 38.84 -6.60 2.71
CA GLY A 463 40.02 -7.46 2.64
C GLY A 463 39.81 -8.92 3.10
N PRO A 464 40.90 -9.64 3.46
CA PRO A 464 40.83 -11.02 3.92
C PRO A 464 40.21 -11.12 5.33
N ALA A 465 39.35 -12.13 5.51
CA ALA A 465 38.71 -12.42 6.80
C ALA A 465 38.87 -13.91 7.14
N LYS A 466 39.36 -14.20 8.35
CA LYS A 466 39.46 -15.57 8.89
C LYS A 466 38.05 -16.20 8.99
N THR A 467 37.93 -17.52 8.83
CA THR A 467 36.64 -18.21 8.99
C THR A 467 36.30 -18.34 10.48
N PRO A 468 35.12 -17.86 10.95
CA PRO A 468 34.72 -17.99 12.35
C PRO A 468 34.72 -19.44 12.82
N ASN A 469 35.23 -19.71 14.03
CA ASN A 469 35.42 -21.08 14.53
C ASN A 469 34.12 -21.90 14.54
N ARG A 470 32.99 -21.28 14.89
CA ARG A 470 31.64 -21.90 14.84
C ARG A 470 31.14 -22.26 13.43
N LEU A 471 31.72 -21.71 12.37
CA LEU A 471 31.36 -22.05 11.00
C LEU A 471 32.29 -23.11 10.37
N ARG A 472 33.33 -23.57 11.08
CA ARG A 472 34.24 -24.62 10.57
C ARG A 472 33.47 -25.91 10.25
N GLN A 473 32.51 -26.31 11.09
CA GLN A 473 31.65 -27.50 10.88
C GLN A 473 30.71 -27.36 9.68
N ALA A 474 30.37 -26.15 9.24
CA ALA A 474 29.53 -25.92 8.06
C ALA A 474 30.30 -26.04 6.73
N LEU A 475 31.64 -25.94 6.73
CA LEU A 475 32.45 -25.95 5.50
C LEU A 475 32.29 -27.24 4.67
N PRO A 476 32.34 -28.46 5.23
CA PRO A 476 32.14 -29.70 4.46
C PRO A 476 30.74 -29.79 3.84
N LEU A 477 29.71 -29.34 4.57
CA LEU A 477 28.32 -29.33 4.11
C LEU A 477 28.11 -28.34 2.96
N VAL A 478 28.72 -27.15 3.04
CA VAL A 478 28.73 -26.17 1.94
C VAL A 478 29.52 -26.70 0.73
N ALA A 479 30.67 -27.35 0.94
CA ALA A 479 31.43 -28.00 -0.13
C ALA A 479 30.67 -29.16 -0.79
N LEU A 480 29.85 -29.90 -0.04
CA LEU A 480 28.95 -30.93 -0.57
C LEU A 480 27.79 -30.32 -1.36
N MET A 481 27.17 -29.24 -0.86
CA MET A 481 26.12 -28.50 -1.58
C MET A 481 26.63 -27.92 -2.92
N ILE A 482 27.87 -27.43 -2.95
CA ILE A 482 28.54 -26.97 -4.16
C ILE A 482 28.78 -28.14 -5.14
N ARG A 483 29.37 -29.25 -4.69
CA ARG A 483 29.56 -30.45 -5.54
C ARG A 483 28.25 -31.03 -6.08
N ARG A 484 27.15 -30.90 -5.33
CA ARG A 484 25.79 -31.25 -5.77
C ARG A 484 25.24 -30.28 -6.81
N HIS A 485 25.55 -28.98 -6.71
CA HIS A 485 25.18 -27.97 -7.71
C HIS A 485 25.83 -28.27 -9.07
N ASP A 486 27.14 -28.47 -9.08
CA ASP A 486 27.93 -28.61 -10.31
C ASP A 486 27.52 -29.86 -11.13
N LYS A 487 26.91 -30.86 -10.48
CA LYS A 487 26.38 -32.09 -11.11
C LYS A 487 24.87 -32.04 -11.42
N LEU A 488 24.14 -30.98 -11.05
CA LEU A 488 22.68 -30.94 -11.15
C LEU A 488 22.19 -30.37 -12.48
N ASP A 489 21.74 -31.24 -13.38
CA ASP A 489 21.02 -30.84 -14.60
C ASP A 489 19.61 -30.31 -14.25
N TYR A 490 19.54 -29.00 -14.05
CA TYR A 490 18.28 -28.27 -13.80
C TYR A 490 17.27 -28.42 -14.94
N LYS A 491 17.72 -28.60 -16.20
CA LYS A 491 16.81 -28.72 -17.33
C LYS A 491 16.16 -30.10 -17.38
N LYS A 492 16.92 -31.19 -17.27
CA LYS A 492 16.35 -32.56 -17.21
C LYS A 492 15.38 -32.71 -16.03
N LEU A 493 15.68 -32.07 -14.90
CA LEU A 493 14.76 -32.06 -13.75
C LEU A 493 13.51 -31.20 -14.02
N LEU A 494 13.63 -30.05 -14.70
CA LEU A 494 12.48 -29.26 -15.12
C LEU A 494 11.61 -30.01 -16.13
N ASP A 495 12.21 -30.64 -17.15
CA ASP A 495 11.50 -31.41 -18.17
C ASP A 495 10.76 -32.63 -17.58
N ARG A 496 11.25 -33.21 -16.48
CA ARG A 496 10.55 -34.28 -15.73
C ARG A 496 9.41 -33.75 -14.83
N CYS A 497 9.62 -32.63 -14.13
CA CYS A 497 8.65 -32.12 -13.15
C CYS A 497 7.58 -31.18 -13.75
N CYS A 498 7.91 -30.47 -14.83
CA CYS A 498 7.10 -29.48 -15.54
C CYS A 498 7.42 -29.57 -17.05
N PRO A 499 6.86 -30.54 -17.80
CA PRO A 499 7.13 -30.70 -19.23
C PRO A 499 6.82 -29.43 -20.04
N SER A 500 7.58 -29.22 -21.12
CA SER A 500 7.32 -28.11 -22.06
C SER A 500 5.94 -28.25 -22.71
N ARG A 501 5.28 -27.12 -22.95
CA ARG A 501 3.98 -27.02 -23.63
C ARG A 501 4.13 -26.77 -25.14
N LEU A 502 5.36 -26.77 -25.67
CA LEU A 502 5.67 -26.57 -27.08
C LEU A 502 6.28 -27.83 -27.72
N PRO A 503 6.18 -27.99 -29.05
CA PRO A 503 6.94 -29.02 -29.77
C PRO A 503 8.45 -28.92 -29.50
N ARG A 504 9.14 -30.06 -29.43
CA ARG A 504 10.61 -30.09 -29.25
C ARG A 504 11.39 -29.65 -30.51
N ARG A 505 10.72 -29.58 -31.68
CA ARG A 505 11.26 -29.05 -32.93
C ARG A 505 11.13 -27.52 -33.02
N ARG A 506 11.69 -26.90 -34.07
CA ARG A 506 11.39 -25.49 -34.38
C ARG A 506 9.90 -25.33 -34.70
N LEU A 507 9.32 -24.20 -34.29
CA LEU A 507 7.96 -23.80 -34.67
C LEU A 507 7.93 -23.43 -36.17
N THR A 508 6.91 -23.91 -36.89
CA THR A 508 6.63 -23.54 -38.29
C THR A 508 6.15 -22.07 -38.38
N VAL A 509 5.89 -21.56 -39.58
CA VAL A 509 5.31 -20.22 -39.76
C VAL A 509 3.88 -20.20 -39.22
N ALA A 510 3.02 -21.11 -39.70
CA ALA A 510 1.64 -21.26 -39.24
C ALA A 510 1.50 -21.48 -37.72
N GLU A 511 2.45 -22.18 -37.06
CA GLU A 511 2.45 -22.30 -35.60
C GLU A 511 2.78 -20.97 -34.90
N LYS A 512 3.75 -20.20 -35.40
CA LYS A 512 4.07 -18.86 -34.86
C LYS A 512 2.90 -17.90 -35.03
N GLU A 513 2.17 -17.99 -36.14
CA GLU A 513 0.98 -17.19 -36.42
C GLU A 513 -0.19 -17.57 -35.52
N ARG A 514 -0.47 -18.87 -35.34
CA ARG A 514 -1.46 -19.34 -34.36
C ARG A 514 -1.10 -18.88 -32.94
N ILE A 515 0.15 -19.02 -32.52
CA ILE A 515 0.65 -18.55 -31.22
C ILE A 515 0.58 -17.02 -31.11
N ALA A 516 0.87 -16.27 -32.18
CA ALA A 516 0.70 -14.82 -32.19
C ALA A 516 -0.78 -14.45 -32.02
N ASN A 517 -1.68 -15.13 -32.72
CA ASN A 517 -3.13 -14.90 -32.66
C ASN A 517 -3.72 -15.27 -31.29
N ASP A 518 -3.23 -16.32 -30.63
CA ASP A 518 -3.57 -16.70 -29.25
C ASP A 518 -3.07 -15.71 -28.17
N LEU A 519 -2.13 -14.83 -28.55
CA LEU A 519 -1.52 -13.83 -27.67
C LEU A 519 -1.91 -12.38 -28.02
N THR A 520 -2.43 -12.11 -29.21
CA THR A 520 -3.08 -10.82 -29.53
C THR A 520 -4.51 -10.80 -29.00
N GLU A 521 -5.00 -9.65 -28.54
CA GLU A 521 -6.42 -9.45 -28.25
C GLU A 521 -7.21 -9.36 -29.58
N GLN A 522 -7.55 -10.52 -30.15
CA GLN A 522 -8.38 -10.64 -31.37
C GLN A 522 -9.87 -10.76 -31.03
N PRO A 523 -10.79 -10.36 -31.93
CA PRO A 523 -12.19 -10.76 -31.87
C PRO A 523 -12.33 -12.30 -31.90
N ILE A 524 -13.43 -12.81 -31.35
CA ILE A 524 -13.83 -14.20 -31.55
C ILE A 524 -14.42 -14.30 -32.97
N PRO A 525 -13.89 -15.15 -33.88
CA PRO A 525 -14.48 -15.33 -35.20
C PRO A 525 -15.90 -15.91 -35.08
N GLU A 526 -16.85 -15.31 -35.78
CA GLU A 526 -18.17 -15.92 -35.98
C GLU A 526 -18.04 -17.12 -36.94
N SER A 527 -18.85 -18.15 -36.71
CA SER A 527 -19.06 -19.32 -37.58
C SER A 527 -17.81 -19.97 -38.21
N LEU A 528 -17.37 -21.10 -37.65
CA LEU A 528 -16.92 -22.20 -38.50
C LEU A 528 -18.16 -22.91 -39.06
N PRO A 529 -18.22 -23.25 -40.36
CA PRO A 529 -19.30 -24.06 -40.91
C PRO A 529 -19.28 -25.46 -40.28
N ARG A 530 -20.47 -26.03 -40.11
CA ARG A 530 -20.70 -27.34 -39.47
C ARG A 530 -20.24 -28.46 -40.43
N ALA A 531 -18.98 -28.86 -40.32
CA ALA A 531 -18.39 -29.92 -41.12
C ALA A 531 -19.25 -31.20 -41.08
N ALA A 532 -19.42 -31.83 -42.24
CA ALA A 532 -20.41 -32.88 -42.45
C ALA A 532 -20.05 -34.22 -41.78
N SER A 533 -21.08 -35.01 -41.51
CA SER A 533 -20.97 -36.40 -41.07
C SER A 533 -20.63 -37.34 -42.22
N THR A 534 -19.64 -38.22 -42.03
CA THR A 534 -19.36 -39.42 -42.84
C THR A 534 -18.70 -40.50 -41.94
N PRO A 535 -18.72 -41.79 -42.30
CA PRO A 535 -19.22 -42.81 -41.36
C PRO A 535 -18.18 -43.81 -40.82
N ASN A 536 -18.69 -44.78 -40.05
CA ASN A 536 -17.99 -45.95 -39.49
C ASN A 536 -17.06 -46.68 -40.48
N ARG A 537 -15.91 -47.13 -39.97
CA ARG A 537 -15.32 -48.46 -40.28
C ARG A 537 -14.84 -49.13 -38.99
N SER A 538 -14.62 -50.44 -39.04
CA SER A 538 -14.91 -51.35 -37.91
C SER A 538 -13.76 -52.28 -37.49
N GLY A 539 -13.59 -52.44 -36.18
CA GLY A 539 -12.98 -53.61 -35.52
C GLY A 539 -11.46 -53.80 -35.68
N PRO A 540 -10.90 -54.90 -35.12
CA PRO A 540 -11.55 -55.93 -34.30
C PRO A 540 -11.02 -55.97 -32.84
N ASP A 541 -11.51 -56.96 -32.07
CA ASP A 541 -11.21 -57.21 -30.66
C ASP A 541 -9.79 -57.71 -30.33
N ARG A 542 -9.41 -57.66 -29.04
CA ARG A 542 -9.18 -58.87 -28.24
C ARG A 542 -9.04 -58.62 -26.73
N ASP A 543 -9.75 -59.46 -25.96
CA ASP A 543 -9.42 -60.14 -24.69
C ASP A 543 -8.68 -59.40 -23.54
N GLY A 544 -9.23 -59.48 -22.32
CA GLY A 544 -8.55 -58.96 -21.11
C GLY A 544 -9.36 -58.93 -19.81
N VAL A 545 -9.64 -60.10 -19.23
CA VAL A 545 -10.21 -60.34 -17.88
C VAL A 545 -9.54 -59.45 -16.78
N GLY A 546 -10.21 -58.91 -15.77
CA GLY A 546 -11.65 -58.89 -15.40
C GLY A 546 -11.85 -58.55 -13.91
N ALA A 547 -13.11 -58.26 -13.50
CA ALA A 547 -13.74 -58.37 -12.15
C ALA A 547 -13.01 -57.85 -10.87
N LEU A 548 -13.62 -57.59 -9.70
CA LEU A 548 -15.00 -57.71 -9.15
C LEU A 548 -15.48 -56.32 -8.63
N LEU A 549 -16.76 -55.94 -8.72
CA LEU A 549 -17.89 -56.17 -7.76
C LEU A 549 -17.65 -55.63 -6.32
N ASP A 550 -18.60 -55.02 -5.61
CA ASP A 550 -20.00 -54.59 -5.92
C ASP A 550 -20.45 -53.45 -4.96
N GLY A 551 -21.71 -52.98 -5.04
CA GLY A 551 -22.35 -52.28 -3.91
C GLY A 551 -23.58 -51.40 -4.18
N LEU A 552 -24.69 -51.95 -4.72
CA LEU A 552 -26.13 -51.64 -4.47
C LEU A 552 -26.52 -50.26 -3.87
N GLY A 553 -27.57 -49.52 -4.28
CA GLY A 553 -28.79 -49.76 -5.08
C GLY A 553 -29.86 -48.71 -4.66
N LYS A 554 -31.12 -48.61 -5.11
CA LYS A 554 -31.94 -49.28 -6.15
C LYS A 554 -32.96 -48.26 -6.74
N ARG A 555 -33.42 -48.52 -7.97
CA ARG A 555 -34.68 -48.10 -8.66
C ARG A 555 -35.63 -47.06 -8.00
N LYS A 556 -36.13 -46.11 -8.81
CA LYS A 556 -37.51 -46.17 -9.36
C LYS A 556 -37.75 -45.21 -10.56
N ARG A 557 -38.48 -45.73 -11.56
CA ARG A 557 -39.32 -45.03 -12.55
C ARG A 557 -40.79 -45.19 -12.03
N PRO A 558 -41.81 -44.38 -12.42
CA PRO A 558 -42.37 -44.46 -13.77
C PRO A 558 -43.12 -43.24 -14.35
N HIS A 559 -43.59 -43.45 -15.60
CA HIS A 559 -44.68 -42.80 -16.34
C HIS A 559 -44.62 -41.33 -16.75
N THR A 560 -45.43 -41.08 -17.79
CA THR A 560 -45.54 -39.92 -18.66
C THR A 560 -46.99 -39.47 -18.71
N THR A 561 -47.23 -38.17 -18.58
CA THR A 561 -48.43 -37.49 -19.10
C THR A 561 -47.97 -36.17 -19.74
N ASP A 562 -48.78 -35.67 -20.66
CA ASP A 562 -48.39 -34.63 -21.63
C ASP A 562 -49.02 -33.25 -21.31
N SER A 563 -48.75 -32.26 -22.17
CA SER A 563 -49.27 -30.89 -22.22
C SER A 563 -48.65 -29.87 -21.22
N GLY A 564 -48.57 -28.59 -21.67
CA GLY A 564 -48.04 -27.48 -20.87
C GLY A 564 -46.87 -26.67 -21.48
N ALA A 565 -46.87 -26.43 -22.80
CA ALA A 565 -45.74 -25.86 -23.53
C ALA A 565 -45.49 -24.34 -23.28
N ALA A 566 -44.87 -23.98 -22.14
CA ALA A 566 -44.39 -22.63 -21.87
C ALA A 566 -43.02 -22.35 -22.52
N LEU A 567 -43.01 -21.68 -23.68
CA LEU A 567 -41.80 -21.32 -24.44
C LEU A 567 -40.93 -20.26 -23.72
N SER A 568 -40.03 -20.72 -22.83
CA SER A 568 -38.97 -19.84 -22.30
C SER A 568 -37.93 -19.52 -23.38
N PRO A 569 -37.61 -18.24 -23.65
CA PRO A 569 -36.52 -17.89 -24.56
C PRO A 569 -35.18 -18.35 -23.97
N LYS A 570 -34.49 -19.27 -24.65
CA LYS A 570 -33.13 -19.68 -24.29
C LYS A 570 -32.16 -18.53 -24.52
N ALA A 571 -31.94 -17.71 -23.49
CA ALA A 571 -30.86 -16.73 -23.49
C ALA A 571 -29.53 -17.41 -23.83
N THR A 572 -28.83 -16.86 -24.81
CA THR A 572 -27.61 -17.41 -25.43
C THR A 572 -26.46 -17.45 -24.44
N ALA A 573 -26.36 -18.55 -23.69
CA ALA A 573 -25.29 -18.80 -22.73
C ALA A 573 -23.94 -18.92 -23.46
N ARG A 574 -23.23 -17.77 -23.59
CA ARG A 574 -21.89 -17.66 -24.15
C ARG A 574 -20.98 -18.73 -23.54
N GLN A 575 -20.62 -19.74 -24.33
CA GLN A 575 -19.86 -20.89 -23.80
C GLN A 575 -18.49 -20.45 -23.30
N GLU A 576 -18.19 -20.83 -22.05
CA GLU A 576 -17.22 -20.16 -21.18
C GLU A 576 -15.78 -20.62 -21.49
N GLN A 577 -15.21 -20.16 -22.61
CA GLN A 577 -13.84 -20.51 -23.01
C GLN A 577 -12.78 -19.94 -22.04
N LYS A 578 -11.81 -20.78 -21.68
CA LYS A 578 -10.60 -20.35 -20.94
C LYS A 578 -9.74 -19.46 -21.85
N PRO A 579 -9.00 -18.45 -21.32
CA PRO A 579 -8.08 -17.64 -22.11
C PRO A 579 -7.09 -18.51 -22.90
N ARG A 580 -6.98 -18.33 -24.22
CA ARG A 580 -6.26 -19.27 -25.11
C ARG A 580 -4.81 -19.50 -24.66
N PHE A 581 -4.11 -18.42 -24.30
CA PHE A 581 -2.74 -18.47 -23.79
C PHE A 581 -2.56 -19.33 -22.51
N ALA A 582 -3.62 -19.63 -21.75
CA ALA A 582 -3.53 -20.43 -20.53
C ALA A 582 -3.15 -21.90 -20.82
N ALA A 583 -3.32 -22.39 -22.06
CA ALA A 583 -2.86 -23.71 -22.50
C ALA A 583 -1.32 -23.89 -22.42
N TYR A 584 -0.57 -22.79 -22.47
CA TYR A 584 0.90 -22.74 -22.36
C TYR A 584 1.40 -22.57 -20.92
N ALA A 585 0.51 -22.38 -19.94
CA ALA A 585 0.88 -22.31 -18.52
C ALA A 585 1.18 -23.72 -17.95
N VAL A 586 1.96 -23.78 -16.88
CA VAL A 586 2.13 -25.00 -16.07
C VAL A 586 0.77 -25.32 -15.42
N PRO A 587 0.11 -26.46 -15.74
CA PRO A 587 -1.31 -26.65 -15.41
C PRO A 587 -1.64 -26.62 -13.91
N ALA A 588 -0.70 -27.06 -13.07
CA ALA A 588 -0.85 -27.07 -11.62
C ALA A 588 0.39 -26.51 -10.92
N THR A 589 0.19 -25.52 -10.04
CA THR A 589 1.27 -24.95 -9.19
C THR A 589 1.96 -26.01 -8.32
N GLY A 590 1.32 -27.15 -8.08
CA GLY A 590 1.93 -28.33 -7.46
C GLY A 590 3.15 -28.88 -8.22
N GLN A 591 3.19 -28.79 -9.56
CA GLN A 591 4.34 -29.20 -10.37
C GLN A 591 5.55 -28.28 -10.12
N VAL A 592 5.34 -26.97 -10.07
CA VAL A 592 6.37 -25.97 -9.73
C VAL A 592 6.93 -26.23 -8.32
N VAL A 593 6.04 -26.53 -7.36
CA VAL A 593 6.44 -26.91 -5.98
C VAL A 593 7.22 -28.22 -5.96
N HIS A 594 6.81 -29.24 -6.73
CA HIS A 594 7.51 -30.50 -6.82
C HIS A 594 8.91 -30.34 -7.43
N PHE A 595 9.05 -29.56 -8.51
CA PHE A 595 10.35 -29.19 -9.09
C PHE A 595 11.26 -28.52 -8.04
N VAL A 596 10.81 -27.43 -7.42
CA VAL A 596 11.59 -26.65 -6.46
C VAL A 596 11.97 -27.49 -5.23
N THR A 597 11.03 -28.24 -4.64
CA THR A 597 11.32 -29.07 -3.46
C THR A 597 12.26 -30.24 -3.79
N THR A 598 12.22 -30.75 -5.03
CA THR A 598 13.17 -31.78 -5.51
C THR A 598 14.57 -31.20 -5.76
N VAL A 599 14.66 -29.98 -6.31
CA VAL A 599 15.93 -29.23 -6.40
C VAL A 599 16.53 -29.04 -5.01
N VAL A 600 15.76 -28.54 -4.04
CA VAL A 600 16.26 -28.29 -2.67
C VAL A 600 16.74 -29.59 -2.00
N ARG A 601 15.97 -30.70 -2.07
CA ARG A 601 16.40 -32.00 -1.51
C ARG A 601 17.69 -32.55 -2.14
N ARG A 602 17.85 -32.41 -3.46
CA ARG A 602 19.06 -32.88 -4.17
C ARG A 602 20.27 -31.99 -3.85
N LEU A 603 20.07 -30.68 -3.79
CA LEU A 603 21.13 -29.69 -3.66
C LEU A 603 21.65 -29.54 -2.22
N VAL A 604 20.75 -29.45 -1.24
CA VAL A 604 21.06 -29.10 0.15
C VAL A 604 21.17 -30.38 1.00
N PRO A 605 22.33 -30.66 1.65
CA PRO A 605 22.46 -31.77 2.59
C PRO A 605 21.42 -31.73 3.71
N LEU A 606 20.99 -32.91 4.20
CA LEU A 606 20.01 -33.01 5.29
C LEU A 606 20.52 -32.35 6.58
N ASP A 607 21.82 -32.48 6.83
CA ASP A 607 22.52 -32.02 8.03
C ASP A 607 22.49 -30.50 8.17
N LEU A 608 22.37 -29.74 7.07
CA LEU A 608 22.15 -28.29 7.14
C LEU A 608 20.80 -27.92 7.77
N PHE A 609 19.78 -28.78 7.62
CA PHE A 609 18.50 -28.67 8.34
C PHE A 609 18.56 -29.34 9.73
N GLY A 610 19.56 -30.17 10.01
CA GLY A 610 19.68 -30.98 11.23
C GLY A 610 18.81 -32.24 11.23
N SER A 611 17.51 -32.11 10.92
CA SER A 611 16.57 -33.25 10.94
C SER A 611 15.55 -33.23 9.80
N GLN A 612 14.95 -34.40 9.53
CA GLN A 612 13.86 -34.53 8.55
C GLN A 612 12.64 -33.68 8.93
N HIS A 613 12.36 -33.50 10.23
CA HIS A 613 11.33 -32.58 10.75
C HIS A 613 11.57 -31.14 10.28
N ASN A 614 12.79 -30.63 10.50
CA ASN A 614 13.17 -29.28 10.06
C ASN A 614 13.12 -29.15 8.53
N GLN A 615 13.63 -30.13 7.78
CA GLN A 615 13.53 -30.13 6.32
C GLN A 615 12.07 -30.12 5.85
N GLY A 616 11.20 -30.95 6.46
CA GLY A 616 9.76 -31.01 6.15
C GLY A 616 9.05 -29.67 6.36
N LEU A 617 9.33 -28.99 7.48
CA LEU A 617 8.80 -27.66 7.76
C LEU A 617 9.29 -26.61 6.75
N VAL A 618 10.59 -26.56 6.44
CA VAL A 618 11.12 -25.60 5.46
C VAL A 618 10.54 -25.87 4.06
N LEU A 619 10.42 -27.13 3.64
CA LEU A 619 9.77 -27.49 2.38
C LEU A 619 8.27 -27.14 2.38
N LYS A 620 7.57 -27.21 3.52
CA LYS A 620 6.18 -26.71 3.69
C LYS A 620 6.11 -25.20 3.52
N SER A 621 7.03 -24.43 4.11
CA SER A 621 7.10 -22.97 3.92
C SER A 621 7.41 -22.59 2.47
N ILE A 622 8.27 -23.34 1.76
CA ILE A 622 8.52 -23.16 0.32
C ILE A 622 7.25 -23.49 -0.49
N SER A 623 6.56 -24.59 -0.14
CA SER A 623 5.29 -25.04 -0.75
C SER A 623 4.18 -23.99 -0.60
N GLN A 624 4.15 -23.24 0.50
CA GLN A 624 3.28 -22.07 0.72
C GLN A 624 3.77 -20.85 -0.10
N PHE A 625 5.06 -20.51 -0.05
CA PHE A 625 5.65 -19.37 -0.77
C PHE A 625 5.42 -19.40 -2.28
N VAL A 626 5.43 -20.58 -2.91
CA VAL A 626 5.12 -20.71 -4.35
C VAL A 626 3.62 -20.54 -4.61
N ARG A 627 2.74 -21.09 -3.76
CA ARG A 627 1.27 -20.98 -3.94
C ARG A 627 0.69 -19.60 -3.62
N ALA A 628 1.35 -18.80 -2.78
CA ALA A 628 0.87 -17.50 -2.34
C ALA A 628 0.42 -16.58 -3.49
N ARG A 629 -0.68 -15.85 -3.30
CA ARG A 629 -1.24 -14.91 -4.28
C ARG A 629 -0.35 -13.68 -4.44
N ARG A 630 -0.58 -12.91 -5.51
CA ARG A 630 0.37 -11.91 -6.05
C ARG A 630 0.90 -10.88 -5.05
N PHE A 631 0.09 -10.48 -4.07
CA PHE A 631 0.42 -9.43 -3.08
C PHE A 631 0.57 -9.96 -1.65
N GLU A 632 0.60 -11.27 -1.45
CA GLU A 632 0.75 -11.88 -0.13
C GLU A 632 2.20 -11.86 0.33
N THR A 633 2.41 -11.69 1.64
CA THR A 633 3.74 -11.60 2.25
C THR A 633 4.13 -12.94 2.89
N SER A 634 5.44 -13.22 2.90
CA SER A 634 6.01 -14.36 3.61
C SER A 634 7.24 -13.86 4.37
N THR A 635 7.33 -14.17 5.67
CA THR A 635 8.39 -13.66 6.56
C THR A 635 9.32 -14.75 7.05
N LEU A 636 10.53 -14.33 7.45
CA LEU A 636 11.50 -15.20 8.10
C LEU A 636 10.93 -15.80 9.40
N HIS A 637 10.05 -15.08 10.12
CA HIS A 637 9.34 -15.62 11.27
C HIS A 637 8.50 -16.87 10.92
N GLN A 638 7.74 -16.82 9.82
CA GLN A 638 6.92 -17.95 9.38
C GLN A 638 7.77 -19.16 8.92
N ALA A 639 8.92 -18.91 8.28
CA ALA A 639 9.84 -19.97 7.87
C ALA A 639 10.66 -20.58 9.02
N MET A 640 10.82 -19.85 10.14
CA MET A 640 11.52 -20.32 11.35
C MET A 640 10.58 -20.98 12.38
N GLN A 641 9.26 -20.90 12.19
CA GLN A 641 8.29 -21.36 13.20
C GLN A 641 8.27 -22.90 13.29
N GLY A 642 8.48 -23.43 14.50
CA GLY A 642 8.49 -24.88 14.77
C GLY A 642 9.79 -25.60 14.42
N LEU A 643 10.82 -24.90 13.92
CA LEU A 643 12.14 -25.48 13.69
C LEU A 643 12.84 -25.80 15.02
N ARG A 644 13.33 -27.02 15.14
CA ARG A 644 14.11 -27.52 16.27
C ARG A 644 15.58 -27.12 16.07
N VAL A 645 15.99 -26.04 16.74
CA VAL A 645 17.39 -25.54 16.71
C VAL A 645 18.36 -26.54 17.32
N THR A 646 17.89 -27.37 18.26
CA THR A 646 18.63 -28.46 18.91
C THR A 646 19.27 -29.42 17.92
N ASP A 647 18.49 -29.84 16.91
CA ASP A 647 18.82 -30.88 15.93
C ASP A 647 19.95 -30.46 14.97
N VAL A 648 20.30 -29.17 14.95
CA VAL A 648 21.23 -28.58 13.98
C VAL A 648 22.65 -28.60 14.54
N ASP A 649 23.30 -29.77 14.48
CA ASP A 649 24.59 -30.01 15.13
C ASP A 649 25.71 -29.07 14.66
N TRP A 650 25.77 -28.69 13.37
CA TRP A 650 26.84 -27.81 12.83
C TRP A 650 26.87 -26.40 13.44
N THR A 651 25.85 -26.01 14.22
CA THR A 651 25.80 -24.74 14.95
C THR A 651 26.47 -24.77 16.33
N LEU A 652 26.85 -25.96 16.82
CA LEU A 652 27.47 -26.17 18.12
C LEU A 652 28.85 -25.48 18.22
N PRO A 653 29.28 -25.08 19.44
CA PRO A 653 30.64 -24.60 19.65
C PRO A 653 31.66 -25.73 19.45
N PRO A 654 32.82 -25.47 18.83
CA PRO A 654 33.89 -26.45 18.75
C PRO A 654 34.59 -26.63 20.11
N GLY A 655 34.70 -27.87 20.57
CA GLY A 655 35.68 -28.28 21.59
C GLY A 655 35.17 -28.70 22.97
N LYS A 656 33.90 -28.44 23.34
CA LYS A 656 33.26 -28.94 24.58
C LYS A 656 31.73 -28.77 24.52
N ALA A 657 31.03 -29.37 25.48
CA ALA A 657 29.57 -29.56 25.57
C ALA A 657 28.98 -30.60 24.59
N ALA A 658 28.59 -31.76 25.12
CA ALA A 658 27.91 -32.81 24.37
C ALA A 658 26.46 -32.42 24.00
N ARG A 659 25.85 -33.15 23.05
CA ARG A 659 24.44 -33.02 22.60
C ARG A 659 23.41 -33.00 23.75
N TRP A 660 23.81 -33.52 24.93
CA TRP A 660 22.99 -33.70 26.12
C TRP A 660 22.95 -32.50 27.10
N GLN A 661 23.85 -31.51 26.96
CA GLN A 661 23.83 -30.34 27.87
C GLN A 661 22.78 -29.32 27.45
N ARG A 662 22.00 -28.79 28.42
CA ARG A 662 21.00 -27.73 28.18
C ARG A 662 21.72 -26.44 27.74
N PRO A 663 21.47 -25.91 26.53
CA PRO A 663 22.17 -24.72 26.06
C PRO A 663 21.71 -23.47 26.82
N THR A 664 22.65 -22.57 27.12
CA THR A 664 22.34 -21.27 27.75
C THR A 664 21.44 -20.41 26.86
N ALA A 665 20.81 -19.38 27.42
CA ALA A 665 19.98 -18.45 26.64
C ALA A 665 20.80 -17.76 25.52
N SER A 666 22.05 -17.39 25.79
CA SER A 666 22.97 -16.80 24.82
C SER A 666 23.35 -17.79 23.70
N GLU A 667 23.69 -19.04 24.06
CA GLU A 667 24.00 -20.09 23.08
C GLU A 667 22.78 -20.41 22.20
N SER A 668 21.60 -20.54 22.81
CA SER A 668 20.33 -20.77 22.12
C SER A 668 19.99 -19.63 21.15
N ALA A 669 20.26 -18.39 21.54
CA ALA A 669 20.12 -17.23 20.65
C ALA A 669 21.12 -17.28 19.49
N LYS A 670 22.39 -17.65 19.74
CA LYS A 670 23.43 -17.72 18.71
C LYS A 670 23.18 -18.84 17.70
N ARG A 671 22.78 -20.04 18.14
CA ARG A 671 22.39 -21.15 17.25
C ARG A 671 21.17 -20.77 16.39
N ARG A 672 20.18 -20.07 16.98
CA ARG A 672 18.99 -19.55 16.28
C ARG A 672 19.33 -18.48 15.24
N GLU A 673 20.32 -17.63 15.52
CA GLU A 673 20.86 -16.63 14.59
C GLU A 673 21.53 -17.28 13.37
N LEU A 674 22.42 -18.27 13.59
CA LEU A 674 23.05 -19.01 12.50
C LEU A 674 22.00 -19.71 11.61
N LEU A 675 21.00 -20.35 12.21
CA LEU A 675 19.92 -20.99 11.47
C LEU A 675 19.06 -19.97 10.70
N SER A 676 18.79 -18.78 11.26
CA SER A 676 17.97 -17.77 10.57
C SER A 676 18.70 -17.06 9.43
N GLU A 677 20.03 -16.92 9.48
CA GLU A 677 20.85 -16.54 8.31
C GLU A 677 20.75 -17.60 7.20
N PHE A 678 20.94 -18.88 7.52
CA PHE A 678 20.83 -19.97 6.53
C PHE A 678 19.44 -20.05 5.89
N VAL A 679 18.37 -20.00 6.69
CA VAL A 679 16.98 -20.02 6.18
C VAL A 679 16.68 -18.76 5.36
N TYR A 680 17.22 -17.59 5.73
CA TYR A 680 17.07 -16.40 4.90
C TYR A 680 17.78 -16.55 3.54
N TRP A 681 19.04 -17.01 3.53
CA TRP A 681 19.79 -17.27 2.32
C TRP A 681 19.09 -18.29 1.40
N LEU A 682 18.51 -19.35 1.96
CA LEU A 682 17.77 -20.37 1.22
C LEU A 682 16.56 -19.78 0.46
N PHE A 683 15.84 -18.83 1.06
CA PHE A 683 14.71 -18.18 0.41
C PHE A 683 15.13 -17.04 -0.55
N ASP A 684 16.03 -16.14 -0.15
CA ASP A 684 16.34 -14.93 -0.94
C ASP A 684 17.41 -15.15 -2.02
N SER A 685 18.40 -16.02 -1.76
CA SER A 685 19.54 -16.26 -2.67
C SER A 685 19.44 -17.56 -3.48
N LEU A 686 18.74 -18.59 -2.98
CA LEU A 686 18.52 -19.84 -3.73
C LEU A 686 17.13 -19.88 -4.38
N LEU A 687 16.06 -19.90 -3.59
CA LEU A 687 14.68 -20.11 -4.07
C LEU A 687 14.20 -19.02 -5.04
N ILE A 688 14.35 -17.74 -4.65
CA ILE A 688 13.88 -16.62 -5.47
C ILE A 688 14.61 -16.57 -6.83
N PRO A 689 15.96 -16.67 -6.91
CA PRO A 689 16.66 -16.74 -8.19
C PRO A 689 16.30 -17.98 -9.02
N LEU A 690 16.16 -19.16 -8.42
CA LEU A 690 15.73 -20.38 -9.11
C LEU A 690 14.36 -20.23 -9.77
N LEU A 691 13.36 -19.71 -9.04
CA LEU A 691 12.03 -19.45 -9.60
C LEU A 691 12.08 -18.42 -10.73
N ARG A 692 12.83 -17.33 -10.52
CA ARG A 692 12.97 -16.19 -11.45
C ARG A 692 13.62 -16.56 -12.79
N THR A 693 14.46 -17.58 -12.86
CA THR A 693 15.09 -18.05 -14.11
C THR A 693 14.30 -19.17 -14.78
N THR A 694 13.66 -20.04 -14.01
CA THR A 694 12.98 -21.23 -14.56
C THR A 694 11.53 -20.95 -14.97
N PHE A 695 10.87 -19.95 -14.36
CA PHE A 695 9.48 -19.63 -14.66
C PHE A 695 9.18 -18.13 -14.80
N TYR A 696 8.40 -17.80 -15.84
CA TYR A 696 7.75 -16.50 -15.95
C TYR A 696 6.49 -16.50 -15.07
N ALA A 697 6.58 -15.88 -13.89
CA ALA A 697 5.45 -15.73 -12.98
C ALA A 697 4.66 -14.45 -13.26
N THR A 698 3.34 -14.55 -13.44
CA THR A 698 2.44 -13.40 -13.64
C THR A 698 1.03 -13.66 -13.12
N GLU A 699 0.35 -12.60 -12.66
CA GLU A 699 -1.11 -12.54 -12.56
C GLU A 699 -1.77 -12.30 -13.92
N THR A 700 -3.09 -12.45 -14.01
CA THR A 700 -3.94 -12.14 -15.18
C THR A 700 -5.23 -11.45 -14.73
N ALA A 701 -5.97 -10.81 -15.65
CA ALA A 701 -7.28 -10.23 -15.33
C ALA A 701 -8.29 -11.31 -14.89
N ALA A 702 -8.44 -12.36 -15.69
CA ALA A 702 -9.34 -13.49 -15.45
C ALA A 702 -9.16 -14.13 -14.06
N TYR A 703 -7.91 -14.40 -13.67
CA TYR A 703 -7.58 -15.12 -12.43
C TYR A 703 -7.16 -14.18 -11.28
N ARG A 704 -7.45 -12.87 -11.39
CA ARG A 704 -7.32 -11.88 -10.31
C ARG A 704 -5.92 -11.87 -9.66
N ASN A 705 -5.78 -12.27 -8.39
CA ASN A 705 -4.49 -12.29 -7.68
C ASN A 705 -3.73 -13.64 -7.80
N ARG A 706 -4.28 -14.63 -8.50
CA ARG A 706 -3.63 -15.93 -8.72
C ARG A 706 -2.34 -15.76 -9.51
N VAL A 707 -1.31 -16.51 -9.13
CA VAL A 707 -0.06 -16.57 -9.88
C VAL A 707 -0.12 -17.72 -10.87
N LEU A 708 -0.04 -17.40 -12.17
CA LEU A 708 0.30 -18.37 -13.20
C LEU A 708 1.82 -18.44 -13.34
N TYR A 709 2.31 -19.65 -13.64
CA TYR A 709 3.70 -19.93 -13.96
C TYR A 709 3.77 -20.49 -15.37
N PHE A 710 4.54 -19.87 -16.24
CA PHE A 710 4.93 -20.41 -17.55
C PHE A 710 6.40 -20.80 -17.45
N ARG A 711 6.89 -21.83 -18.15
CA ARG A 711 8.34 -22.07 -18.22
C ARG A 711 9.03 -20.90 -18.91
N GLN A 712 10.24 -20.54 -18.49
CA GLN A 712 10.91 -19.35 -19.02
C GLN A 712 11.37 -19.52 -20.49
N ASP A 713 11.65 -20.76 -20.92
CA ASP A 713 11.96 -21.11 -22.31
C ASP A 713 10.70 -21.10 -23.19
N ASP A 714 9.63 -21.77 -22.78
CA ASP A 714 8.33 -21.72 -23.46
C ASP A 714 7.81 -20.28 -23.60
N TRP A 715 7.86 -19.50 -22.50
CA TRP A 715 7.42 -18.10 -22.50
C TRP A 715 8.24 -17.23 -23.46
N HIS A 716 9.56 -17.43 -23.53
CA HIS A 716 10.41 -16.70 -24.47
C HIS A 716 10.13 -17.07 -25.93
N ALA A 717 9.76 -18.33 -26.21
CA ALA A 717 9.35 -18.75 -27.55
C ALA A 717 8.00 -18.15 -27.95
N ILE A 718 6.96 -18.27 -27.11
CA ILE A 718 5.60 -17.80 -27.48
C ILE A 718 5.49 -16.26 -27.49
N SER A 719 6.18 -15.55 -26.60
CA SER A 719 6.12 -14.08 -26.56
C SER A 719 6.87 -13.40 -27.72
N ARG A 720 7.71 -14.13 -28.46
CA ARG A 720 8.57 -13.54 -29.50
C ARG A 720 7.78 -13.02 -30.72
N PRO A 721 6.87 -13.78 -31.37
CA PRO A 721 6.09 -13.25 -32.50
C PRO A 721 5.33 -11.96 -32.17
N LEU A 722 4.71 -11.88 -30.99
CA LEU A 722 4.01 -10.67 -30.53
C LEU A 722 4.97 -9.48 -30.36
N LEU A 723 6.14 -9.70 -29.76
CA LEU A 723 7.17 -8.66 -29.60
C LEU A 723 7.74 -8.22 -30.95
N ASP A 724 7.96 -9.15 -31.88
CA ASP A 724 8.51 -8.85 -33.20
C ASP A 724 7.47 -8.13 -34.09
N LYS A 725 6.16 -8.38 -33.94
CA LYS A 725 5.07 -7.57 -34.55
C LYS A 725 5.01 -6.14 -33.97
N LEU A 726 5.14 -5.97 -32.65
CA LEU A 726 5.10 -4.64 -32.02
C LEU A 726 6.26 -3.73 -32.47
N LYS A 727 7.43 -4.29 -32.80
CA LYS A 727 8.62 -3.55 -33.27
C LYS A 727 8.46 -2.87 -34.63
N THR A 728 7.46 -3.26 -35.44
CA THR A 728 7.22 -2.69 -36.76
C THR A 728 5.99 -1.77 -36.77
N THR A 729 4.95 -2.12 -35.99
CA THR A 729 3.69 -1.36 -35.96
C THR A 729 3.71 -0.17 -34.99
N VAL A 730 4.01 -0.39 -33.71
CA VAL A 730 3.89 0.64 -32.64
C VAL A 730 5.23 1.35 -32.37
N PHE A 731 6.32 0.63 -32.56
CA PHE A 731 7.68 1.11 -32.31
C PHE A 731 8.48 1.21 -33.62
N GLU A 732 9.60 1.92 -33.54
CA GLU A 732 10.67 1.95 -34.55
C GLU A 732 12.02 1.69 -33.86
N PRO A 733 13.00 1.07 -34.53
CA PRO A 733 14.33 0.85 -33.96
C PRO A 733 15.12 2.16 -33.83
N LEU A 734 15.98 2.25 -32.81
CA LEU A 734 16.98 3.32 -32.68
C LEU A 734 18.37 2.70 -32.48
N SER A 735 19.38 3.28 -33.10
CA SER A 735 20.77 2.91 -32.85
C SER A 735 21.17 3.24 -31.40
N ARG A 736 22.28 2.64 -30.97
CA ARG A 736 22.79 2.85 -29.61
C ARG A 736 23.39 4.25 -29.41
N SER A 737 23.89 4.90 -30.45
CA SER A 737 24.39 6.27 -30.43
C SER A 737 23.24 7.27 -30.28
N GLU A 738 22.23 7.20 -31.14
CA GLU A 738 21.03 8.06 -31.07
C GLU A 738 20.31 7.91 -29.72
N ALA A 739 20.10 6.67 -29.27
CA ALA A 739 19.46 6.41 -27.98
C ALA A 739 20.27 6.93 -26.78
N LEU A 740 21.58 7.10 -26.91
CA LEU A 740 22.41 7.76 -25.89
C LEU A 740 22.32 9.29 -26.01
N ALA A 741 22.34 9.85 -27.21
CA ALA A 741 22.16 11.30 -27.44
C ALA A 741 20.80 11.80 -26.92
N VAL A 742 19.72 11.06 -27.20
CA VAL A 742 18.34 11.31 -26.69
C VAL A 742 18.22 11.00 -25.19
N MET A 743 19.23 10.39 -24.55
CA MET A 743 19.32 10.23 -23.10
C MET A 743 20.21 11.28 -22.42
N SER A 744 21.12 11.96 -23.14
CA SER A 744 21.90 13.08 -22.62
C SER A 744 21.18 14.41 -22.77
N SER A 745 20.40 14.62 -23.84
CA SER A 745 19.70 15.88 -24.12
C SER A 745 18.52 16.19 -23.19
N ARG A 746 18.07 15.23 -22.37
CA ARG A 746 16.86 15.38 -21.54
C ARG A 746 16.88 14.59 -20.24
N LYS A 747 15.99 14.97 -19.33
CA LYS A 747 15.82 14.32 -18.02
C LYS A 747 15.11 12.95 -18.10
N LEU A 748 14.30 12.72 -19.14
CA LEU A 748 13.56 11.48 -19.35
C LEU A 748 14.47 10.33 -19.83
N GLY A 749 14.62 9.30 -18.99
CA GLY A 749 15.35 8.08 -19.35
C GLY A 749 14.60 7.16 -20.33
N TYR A 750 15.02 5.90 -20.40
CA TYR A 750 14.35 4.85 -21.16
C TYR A 750 13.50 3.95 -20.25
N SER A 751 12.57 3.23 -20.87
CA SER A 751 11.59 2.38 -20.23
C SER A 751 11.71 0.90 -20.67
N HIS A 752 10.78 0.05 -20.23
CA HIS A 752 10.81 -1.39 -20.54
C HIS A 752 9.41 -1.95 -20.74
N ILE A 753 9.19 -2.66 -21.87
CA ILE A 753 8.00 -3.50 -22.05
C ILE A 753 7.97 -4.62 -20.99
N ARG A 754 6.80 -4.76 -20.39
CA ARG A 754 6.26 -5.93 -19.71
C ARG A 754 5.05 -6.40 -20.52
N LEU A 755 4.87 -7.70 -20.65
CA LEU A 755 3.64 -8.30 -21.17
C LEU A 755 2.72 -8.67 -20.00
N LEU A 756 1.42 -8.42 -20.10
CA LEU A 756 0.39 -8.78 -19.12
C LEU A 756 -0.73 -9.59 -19.80
N PRO A 757 -0.93 -10.87 -19.46
CA PRO A 757 -2.04 -11.64 -20.00
C PRO A 757 -3.40 -11.17 -19.45
N LYS A 758 -4.39 -11.19 -20.33
CA LYS A 758 -5.74 -10.63 -20.13
C LYS A 758 -6.77 -11.77 -20.20
N GLU A 759 -7.89 -11.57 -20.87
CA GLU A 759 -8.93 -12.61 -21.08
C GLU A 759 -8.88 -13.16 -22.51
N THR A 760 -8.70 -12.29 -23.52
CA THR A 760 -8.60 -12.66 -24.95
C THR A 760 -7.17 -12.75 -25.49
N GLY A 761 -6.19 -12.15 -24.81
CA GLY A 761 -4.80 -12.08 -25.30
C GLY A 761 -3.82 -11.53 -24.26
N VAL A 762 -2.79 -10.82 -24.72
CA VAL A 762 -1.68 -10.29 -23.91
C VAL A 762 -1.39 -8.83 -24.26
N ARG A 763 -1.58 -7.95 -23.28
CA ARG A 763 -1.42 -6.50 -23.44
C ARG A 763 0.02 -6.06 -23.13
N PRO A 764 0.70 -5.29 -24.01
CA PRO A 764 1.99 -4.68 -23.70
C PRO A 764 1.82 -3.49 -22.76
N ILE A 765 2.71 -3.36 -21.76
CA ILE A 765 2.72 -2.27 -20.77
C ILE A 765 4.15 -1.77 -20.58
N VAL A 766 4.32 -0.45 -20.55
CA VAL A 766 5.60 0.25 -20.42
C VAL A 766 5.86 0.57 -18.94
N ASN A 767 6.90 -0.02 -18.35
CA ASN A 767 7.19 0.13 -16.91
C ASN A 767 7.93 1.44 -16.57
N LEU A 768 7.22 2.57 -16.64
CA LEU A 768 7.71 3.93 -16.35
C LEU A 768 7.92 4.22 -14.85
N ARG A 769 7.51 3.31 -13.95
CA ARG A 769 7.80 3.38 -12.51
C ARG A 769 9.18 2.82 -12.14
N ARG A 770 9.84 2.07 -13.03
CA ARG A 770 11.19 1.54 -12.77
C ARG A 770 12.21 2.68 -12.81
N ARG A 771 13.07 2.73 -11.79
CA ARG A 771 14.28 3.56 -11.78
C ARG A 771 15.38 2.82 -12.54
N SER A 772 16.04 3.50 -13.46
CA SER A 772 17.29 3.04 -14.10
C SER A 772 18.47 3.35 -13.17
N THR A 773 19.58 2.61 -13.32
CA THR A 773 20.89 3.05 -12.79
C THR A 773 21.41 4.16 -13.70
N ARG A 774 21.91 5.26 -13.11
CA ARG A 774 22.47 6.37 -13.90
C ARG A 774 23.90 6.00 -14.30
N ARG A 775 24.13 5.77 -15.59
CA ARG A 775 25.49 5.72 -16.15
C ARG A 775 25.89 7.12 -16.55
N GLU A 776 26.81 7.70 -15.81
CA GLU A 776 27.47 8.96 -16.14
C GLU A 776 28.74 8.62 -16.92
N THR A 777 29.03 9.40 -17.97
CA THR A 777 30.16 9.18 -18.88
C THR A 777 31.38 9.96 -18.41
N GLY A 778 32.52 9.30 -18.29
CA GLY A 778 33.79 9.89 -17.88
C GLY A 778 34.95 8.91 -18.03
N THR A 779 36.17 9.43 -18.13
CA THR A 779 37.41 8.72 -18.48
C THR A 779 38.33 8.50 -17.27
N GLY A 780 39.41 7.73 -17.47
CA GLY A 780 40.59 7.74 -16.59
C GLY A 780 40.43 7.04 -15.23
N ALA A 781 41.07 7.62 -14.21
CA ALA A 781 41.31 6.98 -12.91
C ALA A 781 40.10 6.96 -11.96
N ASP A 782 39.18 7.92 -12.07
CA ASP A 782 38.08 8.12 -11.11
C ASP A 782 36.97 7.03 -11.24
N LEU A 783 37.10 6.13 -12.22
CA LEU A 783 36.19 5.02 -12.49
C LEU A 783 35.93 4.09 -11.31
N LEU A 784 36.81 4.01 -10.31
CA LEU A 784 36.60 3.17 -9.10
C LEU A 784 35.75 3.89 -8.03
N LYS A 785 36.00 5.17 -7.77
CA LYS A 785 35.22 5.98 -6.82
C LYS A 785 33.81 6.20 -7.39
N ARG A 786 33.72 6.63 -8.65
CA ARG A 786 32.46 6.81 -9.39
C ARG A 786 31.72 5.49 -9.66
N LYS A 787 32.34 4.30 -9.53
CA LYS A 787 31.62 3.02 -9.69
C LYS A 787 30.50 2.85 -8.68
N ARG A 788 30.81 3.12 -7.39
CA ARG A 788 29.82 3.13 -6.28
C ARG A 788 28.71 4.17 -6.50
N GLU A 789 28.94 5.16 -7.35
CA GLU A 789 27.97 6.21 -7.66
C GLU A 789 27.11 5.87 -8.89
N SER A 790 27.69 5.19 -9.89
CA SER A 790 26.95 4.64 -11.04
C SER A 790 25.94 3.53 -10.68
N GLU A 791 26.07 2.97 -9.48
CA GLU A 791 25.12 2.01 -8.88
C GLU A 791 23.90 2.72 -8.24
N LYS A 792 23.92 4.05 -8.10
CA LYS A 792 22.76 4.83 -7.64
C LYS A 792 21.64 4.79 -8.69
N LEU A 793 20.42 4.56 -8.22
CA LEU A 793 19.20 4.60 -9.02
C LEU A 793 18.80 6.06 -9.30
N GLY A 794 18.66 6.41 -10.57
CA GLY A 794 18.08 7.69 -11.00
C GLY A 794 16.60 7.83 -10.63
N GLN A 795 15.98 8.94 -11.02
CA GLN A 795 14.54 9.12 -10.88
C GLN A 795 13.78 8.20 -11.86
N SER A 796 12.54 7.83 -11.54
CA SER A 796 11.66 7.14 -12.49
C SER A 796 10.92 8.16 -13.36
N ILE A 797 10.50 7.77 -14.56
CA ILE A 797 9.81 8.68 -15.49
C ILE A 797 8.51 9.22 -14.85
N ASN A 798 7.72 8.38 -14.19
CA ASN A 798 6.52 8.83 -13.47
C ASN A 798 6.83 9.71 -12.22
N PHE A 799 8.10 9.85 -11.78
CA PHE A 799 8.52 10.85 -10.79
C PHE A 799 8.86 12.19 -11.44
N ILE A 800 9.54 12.16 -12.60
CA ILE A 800 9.85 13.38 -13.37
C ILE A 800 8.55 14.04 -13.87
N LEU A 801 7.57 13.24 -14.30
CA LEU A 801 6.26 13.69 -14.75
C LEU A 801 5.30 14.13 -13.62
N GLN A 802 5.76 14.22 -12.35
CA GLN A 802 4.88 14.62 -11.24
C GLN A 802 4.33 16.04 -11.42
N SER A 803 5.15 17.00 -11.86
CA SER A 803 4.69 18.38 -12.08
C SER A 803 3.59 18.45 -13.13
N ALA A 804 3.84 17.87 -14.31
CA ALA A 804 2.85 17.76 -15.38
C ALA A 804 1.59 17.00 -14.95
N PHE A 805 1.70 15.98 -14.08
CA PHE A 805 0.54 15.30 -13.50
C PHE A 805 -0.31 16.23 -12.62
N HIS A 806 0.31 17.05 -11.76
CA HIS A 806 -0.44 17.99 -10.90
C HIS A 806 -1.06 19.12 -11.72
N ILE A 807 -0.34 19.66 -12.71
CA ILE A 807 -0.81 20.71 -13.61
C ILE A 807 -1.99 20.22 -14.46
N LEU A 808 -1.86 19.08 -15.15
CA LEU A 808 -2.98 18.51 -15.90
C LEU A 808 -4.16 18.08 -14.99
N THR A 809 -3.91 17.77 -13.72
CA THR A 809 -4.99 17.52 -12.73
C THR A 809 -5.73 18.81 -12.34
N TYR A 810 -5.04 19.96 -12.31
CA TYR A 810 -5.67 21.27 -12.18
C TYR A 810 -6.49 21.59 -13.43
N GLU A 811 -5.90 21.47 -14.63
CA GLU A 811 -6.61 21.72 -15.89
C GLU A 811 -7.84 20.83 -16.07
N LYS A 812 -7.74 19.55 -15.68
CA LYS A 812 -8.89 18.64 -15.65
C LYS A 812 -10.05 19.24 -14.84
N LYS A 813 -9.80 19.82 -13.66
CA LYS A 813 -10.85 20.47 -12.86
C LYS A 813 -11.42 21.68 -13.59
N ARG A 814 -10.57 22.58 -14.10
CA ARG A 814 -10.99 23.80 -14.80
C ARG A 814 -11.86 23.47 -16.02
N CYS A 815 -11.40 22.54 -16.87
CA CYS A 815 -12.14 22.03 -18.02
C CYS A 815 -13.42 21.25 -17.65
N THR A 816 -13.53 20.72 -16.41
CA THR A 816 -14.78 20.11 -15.93
C THR A 816 -15.80 21.19 -15.53
N ALA A 817 -15.35 22.28 -14.91
CA ALA A 817 -16.21 23.41 -14.55
C ALA A 817 -16.75 24.16 -15.78
N THR A 818 -15.97 24.25 -16.85
CA THR A 818 -16.35 24.89 -18.13
C THR A 818 -16.98 23.93 -19.16
N ASP A 819 -17.43 22.73 -18.74
CA ASP A 819 -18.02 21.67 -19.59
C ASP A 819 -17.20 21.36 -20.88
N SER A 820 -15.89 21.56 -20.80
CA SER A 820 -14.94 21.46 -21.92
C SER A 820 -14.25 20.09 -21.99
N LEU A 821 -14.29 19.34 -20.88
CA LEU A 821 -13.81 17.96 -20.75
C LEU A 821 -14.85 16.90 -21.23
N GLY A 822 -16.03 17.37 -21.66
CA GLY A 822 -17.09 16.54 -22.21
C GLY A 822 -17.62 15.48 -21.24
N ALA A 823 -18.00 14.34 -21.79
CA ALA A 823 -18.60 13.18 -21.11
C ALA A 823 -17.65 12.42 -20.15
N SER A 824 -16.42 12.90 -19.94
CA SER A 824 -15.36 12.20 -19.22
C SER A 824 -15.68 11.97 -17.73
N VAL A 825 -16.01 10.74 -17.35
CA VAL A 825 -16.10 10.31 -15.94
C VAL A 825 -14.83 9.57 -15.51
N PHE A 826 -14.38 9.81 -14.27
CA PHE A 826 -13.14 9.22 -13.74
C PHE A 826 -13.37 8.30 -12.54
N GLY A 827 -14.60 8.21 -12.04
CA GLY A 827 -14.97 7.28 -10.97
C GLY A 827 -16.49 7.24 -10.68
N PRO A 828 -16.91 6.44 -9.69
CA PRO A 828 -18.31 6.27 -9.32
C PRO A 828 -19.01 7.53 -8.79
N ASN A 829 -18.25 8.57 -8.41
CA ASN A 829 -18.81 9.87 -8.00
C ASN A 829 -19.32 10.65 -9.21
N GLU A 830 -18.48 10.82 -10.24
CA GLU A 830 -18.84 11.53 -11.46
C GLU A 830 -19.99 10.82 -12.20
N ILE A 831 -19.99 9.48 -12.22
CA ILE A 831 -21.11 8.67 -12.75
C ILE A 831 -22.41 8.94 -11.98
N TYR A 832 -22.36 8.96 -10.65
CA TYR A 832 -23.52 9.26 -9.80
C TYR A 832 -24.08 10.67 -10.05
N VAL A 833 -23.20 11.68 -10.15
CA VAL A 833 -23.60 13.07 -10.40
C VAL A 833 -24.30 13.20 -11.76
N GLN A 834 -23.71 12.64 -12.83
CA GLN A 834 -24.29 12.74 -14.17
C GLN A 834 -25.61 11.96 -14.32
N LEU A 835 -25.70 10.74 -13.78
CA LEU A 835 -26.94 9.97 -13.78
C LEU A 835 -28.06 10.67 -13.00
N LYS A 836 -27.75 11.22 -11.81
CA LYS A 836 -28.74 11.92 -10.98
C LYS A 836 -29.20 13.22 -11.62
N ARG A 837 -28.28 14.00 -12.21
CA ARG A 837 -28.61 15.21 -12.99
C ARG A 837 -29.54 14.87 -14.15
N PHE A 838 -29.16 13.93 -15.01
CA PHE A 838 -29.96 13.55 -16.18
C PHE A 838 -31.34 13.02 -15.80
N ARG A 839 -31.43 12.22 -14.72
CA ARG A 839 -32.71 11.75 -14.18
C ARG A 839 -33.60 12.93 -13.75
N GLN A 840 -33.06 13.92 -13.03
CA GLN A 840 -33.80 15.12 -12.63
C GLN A 840 -34.22 15.99 -13.82
N GLU A 841 -33.40 16.08 -14.87
CA GLU A 841 -33.76 16.77 -16.12
C GLU A 841 -34.91 16.04 -16.86
N LEU A 842 -34.90 14.72 -16.89
CA LEU A 842 -36.02 13.91 -17.41
C LEU A 842 -37.28 14.12 -16.58
N GLU A 843 -37.21 14.03 -15.24
CA GLU A 843 -38.35 14.22 -14.33
C GLU A 843 -38.95 15.63 -14.46
N LYS A 844 -38.13 16.67 -14.62
CA LYS A 844 -38.56 18.06 -14.82
C LYS A 844 -39.18 18.34 -16.19
N THR A 845 -38.91 17.53 -17.23
CA THR A 845 -39.36 17.81 -18.60
C THR A 845 -40.85 17.45 -18.79
N PRO A 846 -41.77 18.43 -18.93
CA PRO A 846 -43.19 18.19 -19.16
C PRO A 846 -43.44 18.12 -20.67
N GLY A 847 -43.35 16.92 -21.26
CA GLY A 847 -43.18 16.80 -22.72
C GLY A 847 -43.57 15.48 -23.36
N GLN A 848 -44.53 14.74 -22.78
CA GLN A 848 -45.43 13.82 -23.51
C GLN A 848 -46.48 13.27 -22.53
N ARG A 849 -47.77 13.39 -22.89
CA ARG A 849 -48.88 12.67 -22.23
C ARG A 849 -48.82 11.18 -22.61
N LEU A 850 -47.86 10.46 -22.03
CA LEU A 850 -47.90 9.00 -22.01
C LEU A 850 -49.19 8.57 -21.30
N ALA A 851 -50.02 7.77 -21.97
CA ALA A 851 -51.27 7.25 -21.42
C ALA A 851 -51.02 6.56 -20.06
N LYS A 852 -51.98 6.64 -19.13
CA LYS A 852 -51.85 6.14 -17.75
C LYS A 852 -51.24 4.72 -17.72
N GLY A 853 -49.98 4.61 -17.28
CA GLY A 853 -49.23 3.36 -17.19
C GLY A 853 -48.06 3.18 -18.17
N ALA A 854 -47.97 3.96 -19.26
CA ALA A 854 -46.92 3.81 -20.26
C ALA A 854 -45.57 4.39 -19.79
N LYS A 855 -44.57 3.52 -19.55
CA LYS A 855 -43.22 3.91 -19.11
C LYS A 855 -42.43 4.60 -20.23
N ARG A 856 -41.74 5.70 -19.91
CA ARG A 856 -40.78 6.38 -20.81
C ARG A 856 -39.69 5.38 -21.26
N ARG A 857 -39.50 5.22 -22.57
CA ARG A 857 -38.45 4.34 -23.13
C ARG A 857 -37.15 5.13 -23.30
N LEU A 858 -36.05 4.59 -22.76
CA LEU A 858 -34.70 5.08 -22.98
C LEU A 858 -33.93 4.13 -23.89
N TYR A 859 -33.10 4.69 -24.77
CA TYR A 859 -32.28 3.98 -25.74
C TYR A 859 -30.81 4.09 -25.31
N PHE A 860 -30.18 2.93 -25.11
CA PHE A 860 -28.81 2.79 -24.64
C PHE A 860 -27.91 2.27 -25.77
N VAL A 861 -26.74 2.87 -25.94
CA VAL A 861 -25.67 2.39 -26.82
C VAL A 861 -24.34 2.43 -26.04
N LYS A 862 -23.67 1.28 -25.91
CA LYS A 862 -22.29 1.18 -25.42
C LYS A 862 -21.35 0.97 -26.59
N CYS A 863 -20.29 1.77 -26.69
CA CYS A 863 -19.17 1.52 -27.59
C CYS A 863 -17.87 1.36 -26.80
N ASP A 864 -16.96 0.51 -27.26
CA ASP A 864 -15.62 0.29 -26.70
C ASP A 864 -14.61 0.56 -27.81
N VAL A 865 -13.64 1.46 -27.59
CA VAL A 865 -12.68 1.85 -28.63
C VAL A 865 -11.50 0.89 -28.68
N LYS A 866 -11.24 0.32 -29.87
CA LYS A 866 -10.14 -0.63 -30.10
C LYS A 866 -8.80 0.03 -29.79
N CYS A 867 -8.02 -0.60 -28.92
CA CYS A 867 -6.63 -0.23 -28.62
C CYS A 867 -6.42 1.26 -28.28
N ALA A 868 -7.39 1.91 -27.62
CA ALA A 868 -7.54 3.36 -27.46
C ALA A 868 -6.38 4.18 -26.84
N PHE A 869 -5.29 3.56 -26.33
CA PHE A 869 -4.04 4.28 -26.02
C PHE A 869 -2.97 4.11 -27.09
N ASP A 870 -3.02 2.99 -27.83
CA ASP A 870 -2.02 2.58 -28.81
C ASP A 870 -2.35 3.07 -30.22
N SER A 871 -3.57 3.58 -30.46
CA SER A 871 -4.04 4.18 -31.72
C SER A 871 -4.11 5.70 -31.72
N ILE A 872 -3.87 6.37 -30.58
CA ILE A 872 -3.91 7.84 -30.48
C ILE A 872 -2.82 8.45 -31.38
N ASP A 873 -3.22 9.39 -32.23
CA ASP A 873 -2.27 10.23 -32.97
C ASP A 873 -1.46 11.13 -32.00
N GLN A 874 -0.15 11.21 -32.22
CA GLN A 874 0.76 11.88 -31.30
C GLN A 874 0.83 13.39 -31.51
N ASP A 875 0.77 13.87 -32.75
CA ASP A 875 0.90 15.30 -33.05
C ASP A 875 -0.42 16.03 -32.77
N ARG A 876 -1.56 15.45 -33.15
CA ARG A 876 -2.89 15.96 -32.80
C ARG A 876 -3.13 15.99 -31.29
N LEU A 877 -2.55 15.04 -30.54
CA LEU A 877 -2.55 15.10 -29.07
C LEU A 877 -1.67 16.26 -28.55
N VAL A 878 -0.52 16.53 -29.17
CA VAL A 878 0.39 17.62 -28.76
C VAL A 878 -0.21 19.00 -29.03
N GLU A 879 -1.00 19.17 -30.09
CA GLU A 879 -1.83 20.35 -30.33
C GLU A 879 -2.87 20.54 -29.22
N ILE A 880 -3.70 19.51 -28.95
CA ILE A 880 -4.73 19.55 -27.91
C ILE A 880 -4.14 19.89 -26.53
N ILE A 881 -2.92 19.43 -26.22
CA ILE A 881 -2.19 19.77 -24.99
C ILE A 881 -1.77 21.27 -24.94
N GLN A 882 -1.44 21.89 -26.08
CA GLN A 882 -1.07 23.31 -26.16
C GLN A 882 -2.25 24.24 -25.87
N ASP A 883 -3.45 23.87 -26.34
CA ASP A 883 -4.71 24.58 -26.08
C ASP A 883 -5.10 24.51 -24.60
N ILE A 884 -5.02 23.31 -24.01
CA ILE A 884 -5.46 23.03 -22.63
C ILE A 884 -4.62 23.78 -21.60
N LEU A 885 -3.29 23.86 -21.80
CA LEU A 885 -2.38 24.55 -20.90
C LEU A 885 -2.40 26.07 -21.17
N SER A 886 -3.59 26.69 -21.12
CA SER A 886 -3.83 28.06 -21.59
C SER A 886 -3.05 29.15 -20.85
N GLU A 887 -2.64 28.89 -19.61
CA GLU A 887 -1.91 29.85 -18.77
C GLU A 887 -0.55 30.23 -19.41
N LYS A 888 -0.23 31.52 -19.41
CA LYS A 888 1.02 32.04 -19.99
C LYS A 888 2.18 31.98 -19.00
N ASP A 889 1.93 32.45 -17.78
CA ASP A 889 2.94 32.66 -16.73
C ASP A 889 3.44 31.35 -16.09
N GLY A 890 2.74 30.25 -16.36
CA GLY A 890 3.04 28.92 -15.83
C GLY A 890 2.25 28.60 -14.56
N TYR A 891 2.78 27.67 -13.77
CA TYR A 891 2.05 27.08 -12.66
C TYR A 891 2.88 26.98 -11.37
N LEU A 892 2.26 27.38 -10.26
CA LEU A 892 2.79 27.23 -8.92
C LEU A 892 2.29 25.92 -8.30
N ILE A 893 3.21 25.06 -7.86
CA ILE A 893 2.88 23.79 -7.19
C ILE A 893 3.03 23.96 -5.66
N HIS A 894 1.91 24.28 -5.00
CA HIS A 894 1.79 24.28 -3.54
C HIS A 894 2.07 22.89 -2.96
N ARG A 895 2.67 22.87 -1.76
CA ARG A 895 3.11 21.66 -1.07
C ARG A 895 2.79 21.76 0.41
N PHE A 896 2.00 20.83 0.93
CA PHE A 896 1.52 20.88 2.31
C PHE A 896 1.15 19.48 2.83
N ALA A 897 0.93 19.36 4.14
CA ALA A 897 0.48 18.14 4.79
C ALA A 897 -0.92 18.29 5.38
N LYS A 898 -1.69 17.21 5.36
CA LYS A 898 -2.94 17.03 6.11
C LYS A 898 -2.71 16.01 7.22
N VAL A 899 -2.92 16.41 8.48
CA VAL A 899 -2.87 15.55 9.67
C VAL A 899 -4.31 15.31 10.13
N MET A 900 -4.70 14.04 10.30
CA MET A 900 -6.08 13.61 10.52
C MET A 900 -6.14 12.45 11.52
N PRO A 901 -7.27 12.19 12.21
CA PRO A 901 -7.46 10.96 12.99
C PRO A 901 -7.37 9.70 12.10
N SER A 902 -6.72 8.63 12.57
CA SER A 902 -6.71 7.36 11.84
C SER A 902 -8.04 6.61 12.00
N SER A 903 -8.66 6.25 10.87
CA SER A 903 -9.92 5.50 10.83
C SER A 903 -9.80 4.03 11.24
N SER A 904 -8.62 3.58 11.66
CA SER A 904 -8.29 2.17 11.98
C SER A 904 -8.47 1.80 13.46
N SER A 905 -8.92 2.75 14.28
CA SER A 905 -8.88 2.66 15.75
C SER A 905 -10.01 3.50 16.34
N SER A 906 -11.17 2.87 16.55
CA SER A 906 -12.37 3.50 17.14
C SER A 906 -12.43 3.48 18.67
N SER A 907 -11.45 2.85 19.33
CA SER A 907 -11.28 2.92 20.79
C SER A 907 -10.58 4.22 21.17
N ALA A 908 -11.23 5.07 21.98
CA ALA A 908 -10.71 6.37 22.41
C ALA A 908 -9.28 6.31 22.98
N ALA A 909 -8.97 5.28 23.78
CA ALA A 909 -7.65 5.04 24.40
C ALA A 909 -6.54 4.54 23.43
N GLY A 910 -6.77 4.52 22.11
CA GLY A 910 -5.85 3.92 21.14
C GLY A 910 -5.83 4.57 19.75
N ALA A 911 -6.32 5.81 19.62
CA ALA A 911 -6.41 6.48 18.34
C ALA A 911 -5.06 7.08 17.89
N SER A 912 -4.42 6.49 16.87
CA SER A 912 -3.26 7.10 16.19
C SER A 912 -3.71 8.10 15.11
N THR A 913 -2.80 8.91 14.59
CA THR A 913 -3.06 9.86 13.49
C THR A 913 -2.62 9.30 12.13
N LYS A 914 -3.09 9.97 11.07
CA LYS A 914 -2.72 9.71 9.69
C LYS A 914 -2.26 11.00 9.04
N ARG A 915 -1.07 10.97 8.45
CA ARG A 915 -0.50 12.08 7.66
C ARG A 915 -0.66 11.81 6.16
N ALA A 916 -1.00 12.85 5.41
CA ALA A 916 -1.06 12.81 3.95
C ALA A 916 -0.38 14.07 3.38
N PHE A 917 0.75 13.89 2.70
CA PHE A 917 1.43 14.98 1.97
C PHE A 917 0.75 15.19 0.62
N VAL A 918 0.38 16.43 0.34
CA VAL A 918 -0.39 16.85 -0.83
C VAL A 918 0.48 17.79 -1.68
N LYS A 919 0.26 17.71 -3.00
CA LYS A 919 0.75 18.69 -3.96
C LYS A 919 -0.43 19.12 -4.84
N LEU A 920 -0.55 20.42 -5.08
CA LEU A 920 -1.60 20.99 -5.91
C LEU A 920 -0.97 22.04 -6.83
N ALA A 921 -1.31 22.01 -8.11
CA ALA A 921 -0.93 23.08 -9.04
C ALA A 921 -2.06 24.12 -9.13
N GLN A 922 -1.67 25.38 -9.28
CA GLN A 922 -2.54 26.53 -9.58
C GLN A 922 -1.81 27.45 -10.59
N PRO A 923 -2.51 28.35 -11.30
CA PRO A 923 -1.86 29.34 -12.16
C PRO A 923 -0.98 30.26 -11.33
N ASP A 924 0.21 30.60 -11.81
CA ASP A 924 1.17 31.43 -11.07
C ASP A 924 0.62 32.85 -10.82
N SER A 925 -0.11 33.37 -11.81
CA SER A 925 -0.88 34.62 -11.77
C SER A 925 -1.92 34.72 -10.64
N SER A 926 -2.30 33.60 -10.00
CA SER A 926 -3.35 33.61 -8.97
C SER A 926 -2.89 34.07 -7.58
N GLN A 927 -1.58 34.11 -7.31
CA GLN A 927 -0.91 34.61 -6.09
C GLN A 927 -1.58 34.27 -4.72
N ARG A 928 -2.33 33.17 -4.65
CA ARG A 928 -3.29 32.91 -3.57
C ARG A 928 -2.61 32.51 -2.26
N LEU A 929 -3.07 33.08 -1.14
CA LEU A 929 -2.56 32.75 0.20
C LEU A 929 -2.90 31.29 0.55
N PHE A 930 -2.00 30.63 1.29
CA PHE A 930 -2.22 29.23 1.68
C PHE A 930 -3.46 29.03 2.55
N ILE A 931 -3.83 30.03 3.36
CA ILE A 931 -5.02 29.97 4.23
C ILE A 931 -6.31 29.84 3.42
N ASP A 932 -6.46 30.59 2.32
CA ASP A 932 -7.65 30.55 1.46
C ASP A 932 -7.77 29.21 0.73
N LEU A 933 -6.62 28.65 0.31
CA LEU A 933 -6.54 27.32 -0.27
C LEU A 933 -6.90 26.24 0.77
N ALA A 934 -6.42 26.39 2.00
CA ALA A 934 -6.73 25.48 3.10
C ALA A 934 -8.22 25.54 3.48
N ALA A 935 -8.86 26.72 3.44
CA ALA A 935 -10.28 26.94 3.69
C ALA A 935 -11.18 26.28 2.62
N GLU A 936 -10.91 26.50 1.32
CA GLU A 936 -11.62 25.80 0.23
C GLU A 936 -11.52 24.28 0.38
N LEU A 937 -10.31 23.79 0.72
CA LEU A 937 -10.09 22.37 0.95
C LEU A 937 -10.70 21.85 2.26
N ALA A 938 -11.00 22.73 3.22
CA ALA A 938 -11.68 22.40 4.46
C ALA A 938 -13.20 22.29 4.27
N ALA A 939 -13.81 23.03 3.33
CA ALA A 939 -15.25 22.97 3.06
C ALA A 939 -15.76 21.56 2.67
N ALA A 940 -14.86 20.67 2.23
CA ALA A 940 -15.15 19.26 1.91
C ALA A 940 -14.49 18.25 2.88
N LEU A 941 -13.96 18.69 4.03
CA LEU A 941 -13.19 17.86 4.96
C LEU A 941 -13.47 18.23 6.43
N HIS A 942 -13.34 17.23 7.31
CA HIS A 942 -13.64 17.35 8.74
C HIS A 942 -12.45 16.79 9.53
N HIS A 943 -12.13 17.42 10.67
CA HIS A 943 -11.06 16.98 11.59
C HIS A 943 -9.67 16.92 10.90
N VAL A 944 -9.24 18.02 10.30
CA VAL A 944 -7.97 18.11 9.56
C VAL A 944 -7.12 19.30 10.04
N VAL A 945 -5.87 19.04 10.42
CA VAL A 945 -4.85 20.09 10.57
C VAL A 945 -4.03 20.17 9.28
N PHE A 946 -4.01 21.34 8.66
CA PHE A 946 -3.20 21.70 7.51
C PHE A 946 -1.87 22.28 7.98
N VAL A 947 -0.76 21.82 7.40
CA VAL A 947 0.59 22.33 7.70
C VAL A 947 1.28 22.63 6.38
N ASP A 948 1.62 23.89 6.14
CA ASP A 948 2.31 24.29 4.91
C ASP A 948 3.76 23.73 4.87
N SER A 949 4.32 23.61 3.67
CA SER A 949 5.77 23.42 3.46
C SER A 949 6.48 24.68 2.95
N VAL A 950 5.74 25.70 2.47
CA VAL A 950 6.20 27.01 1.93
C VAL A 950 7.11 26.94 0.68
N VAL A 951 8.04 25.98 0.61
CA VAL A 951 8.91 25.72 -0.53
C VAL A 951 8.12 25.07 -1.67
N TYR A 952 7.37 25.92 -2.37
CA TYR A 952 6.61 25.59 -3.57
C TYR A 952 7.54 25.38 -4.77
N ARG A 953 6.96 25.01 -5.91
CA ARG A 953 7.72 24.78 -7.14
C ARG A 953 7.01 25.42 -8.33
N HIS A 954 7.64 26.43 -8.89
CA HIS A 954 7.27 27.02 -10.18
C HIS A 954 7.62 26.07 -11.34
N GLU A 955 6.77 26.04 -12.36
CA GLU A 955 7.05 25.42 -13.66
C GLU A 955 6.43 26.26 -14.80
N GLU A 956 7.29 26.82 -15.64
CA GLU A 956 6.92 27.52 -16.88
C GLU A 956 6.08 26.65 -17.83
N ARG A 957 5.13 27.27 -18.55
CA ARG A 957 4.32 26.62 -19.61
C ARG A 957 5.21 25.94 -20.67
N SER A 958 6.21 26.65 -21.17
CA SER A 958 7.19 26.20 -22.17
C SER A 958 7.89 24.89 -21.76
N ARG A 959 8.39 24.84 -20.52
CA ARG A 959 9.07 23.69 -19.94
C ARG A 959 8.15 22.48 -19.81
N ILE A 960 6.90 22.69 -19.40
CA ILE A 960 5.91 21.61 -19.23
C ILE A 960 5.44 21.09 -20.59
N LEU A 961 5.22 21.96 -21.58
CA LEU A 961 4.91 21.56 -22.97
C LEU A 961 6.04 20.73 -23.57
N ASN A 962 7.29 21.17 -23.43
CA ASN A 962 8.46 20.42 -23.90
C ASN A 962 8.56 19.04 -23.19
N LEU A 963 8.37 18.98 -21.86
CA LEU A 963 8.35 17.72 -21.11
C LEU A 963 7.22 16.78 -21.56
N LEU A 964 6.05 17.30 -21.90
CA LEU A 964 4.92 16.52 -22.41
C LEU A 964 5.18 16.01 -23.84
N ARG A 965 5.69 16.85 -24.75
CA ARG A 965 6.08 16.46 -26.12
C ARG A 965 7.16 15.38 -26.10
N GLN A 966 8.18 15.52 -25.25
CA GLN A 966 9.21 14.50 -25.02
C GLN A 966 8.69 13.20 -24.37
N HIS A 967 7.53 13.23 -23.70
CA HIS A 967 6.92 12.05 -23.08
C HIS A 967 5.96 11.31 -24.04
N VAL A 968 5.26 12.04 -24.91
CA VAL A 968 4.42 11.49 -25.97
C VAL A 968 5.31 10.95 -27.09
N MET A 969 5.98 11.83 -27.83
CA MET A 969 6.76 11.51 -29.04
C MET A 969 8.13 10.90 -28.70
N GLY A 970 8.76 11.39 -27.63
CA GLY A 970 10.10 10.98 -27.21
C GLY A 970 10.15 9.70 -26.35
N ASN A 971 9.12 8.85 -26.34
CA ASN A 971 9.11 7.68 -25.44
C ASN A 971 10.09 6.59 -25.89
N LEU A 972 11.24 6.49 -25.21
CA LEU A 972 12.24 5.45 -25.43
C LEU A 972 11.92 4.16 -24.66
N VAL A 973 11.98 3.02 -25.35
CA VAL A 973 11.63 1.70 -24.82
C VAL A 973 12.72 0.67 -25.13
N LYS A 974 13.12 -0.14 -24.12
CA LYS A 974 14.17 -1.15 -24.26
C LYS A 974 13.65 -2.59 -24.30
N ILE A 975 13.62 -3.15 -25.51
CA ILE A 975 13.10 -4.48 -25.89
C ILE A 975 14.30 -5.41 -26.22
N SER A 976 14.34 -6.62 -25.66
CA SER A 976 15.31 -7.70 -25.95
C SER A 976 16.84 -7.45 -25.83
N GLY A 977 17.30 -6.21 -25.83
CA GLY A 977 18.71 -5.79 -25.87
C GLY A 977 18.85 -4.34 -26.38
N ASP A 978 17.93 -3.92 -27.24
CA ASP A 978 18.07 -2.78 -28.16
C ASP A 978 17.14 -1.63 -27.73
N PHE A 979 17.23 -0.48 -28.39
CA PHE A 979 16.40 0.70 -28.10
C PHE A 979 15.42 0.95 -29.25
N TYR A 980 14.25 1.47 -28.89
CA TYR A 980 13.15 1.75 -29.81
C TYR A 980 12.44 3.03 -29.36
N ARG A 981 11.93 3.84 -30.30
CA ARG A 981 10.99 4.95 -30.02
C ARG A 981 9.56 4.48 -30.28
N GLN A 982 8.60 5.04 -29.56
CA GLN A 982 7.17 4.80 -29.81
C GLN A 982 6.65 5.87 -30.77
N LYS A 983 6.27 5.46 -31.99
CA LYS A 983 5.81 6.34 -33.06
C LYS A 983 4.29 6.54 -33.12
N VAL A 984 3.50 5.61 -32.55
CA VAL A 984 2.04 5.70 -32.51
C VAL A 984 1.53 5.43 -31.10
N GLY A 985 0.48 6.15 -30.68
CA GLY A 985 -0.12 6.03 -29.37
C GLY A 985 0.75 6.57 -28.24
N ILE A 986 0.25 6.43 -27.00
CA ILE A 986 0.85 6.93 -25.77
C ILE A 986 1.27 5.80 -24.83
N PRO A 987 2.33 5.97 -24.01
CA PRO A 987 2.93 4.88 -23.25
C PRO A 987 2.04 4.36 -22.10
N GLN A 988 1.37 3.22 -22.33
CA GLN A 988 0.58 2.52 -21.33
C GLN A 988 1.40 2.23 -20.06
N GLY A 989 1.02 2.80 -18.93
CA GLY A 989 1.76 2.72 -17.67
C GLY A 989 2.35 4.05 -17.18
N SER A 990 2.24 5.12 -17.98
CA SER A 990 2.46 6.49 -17.50
C SER A 990 1.39 6.86 -16.46
N SER A 991 1.72 7.82 -15.58
CA SER A 991 0.74 8.50 -14.74
C SER A 991 -0.14 9.49 -15.51
N LEU A 992 0.20 9.83 -16.76
CA LEU A 992 -0.52 10.84 -17.56
C LEU A 992 -1.53 10.24 -18.54
N SER A 993 -1.29 9.04 -19.08
CA SER A 993 -2.01 8.54 -20.28
C SER A 993 -3.53 8.52 -20.17
N THR A 994 -4.07 8.13 -19.01
CA THR A 994 -5.52 8.15 -18.73
C THR A 994 -6.12 9.55 -18.96
N MET A 995 -5.43 10.58 -18.49
CA MET A 995 -5.90 11.97 -18.53
C MET A 995 -5.69 12.60 -19.91
N LEU A 996 -4.56 12.31 -20.56
CA LEU A 996 -4.30 12.70 -21.95
C LEU A 996 -5.34 12.10 -22.92
N CYS A 997 -5.69 10.82 -22.75
CA CYS A 997 -6.77 10.17 -23.48
C CYS A 997 -8.15 10.76 -23.18
N SER A 998 -8.45 11.13 -21.92
CA SER A 998 -9.68 11.85 -21.59
C SER A 998 -9.80 13.18 -22.35
N PHE A 999 -8.73 13.97 -22.38
CA PHE A 999 -8.66 15.23 -23.13
C PHE A 999 -8.78 15.03 -24.66
N PHE A 1000 -8.04 14.07 -25.22
CA PHE A 1000 -8.06 13.75 -26.65
C PHE A 1000 -9.47 13.41 -27.16
N TYR A 1001 -10.15 12.47 -26.50
CA TYR A 1001 -11.52 12.11 -26.88
C TYR A 1001 -12.55 13.19 -26.50
N ALA A 1002 -12.28 14.08 -25.55
CA ALA A 1002 -13.13 15.26 -25.32
C ALA A 1002 -13.07 16.25 -26.49
N HIS A 1003 -11.95 16.31 -27.23
CA HIS A 1003 -11.88 17.06 -28.49
C HIS A 1003 -12.71 16.40 -29.61
N LEU A 1004 -12.63 15.06 -29.72
CA LEU A 1004 -13.47 14.27 -30.63
C LEU A 1004 -14.96 14.46 -30.34
N GLU A 1005 -15.37 14.39 -29.07
CA GLU A 1005 -16.76 14.63 -28.65
C GLU A 1005 -17.26 16.03 -29.07
N ARG A 1006 -16.46 17.08 -28.84
CA ARG A 1006 -16.81 18.45 -29.22
C ARG A 1006 -16.92 18.67 -30.73
N THR A 1007 -16.18 17.91 -31.54
CA THR A 1007 -16.11 18.12 -33.01
C THR A 1007 -17.01 17.19 -33.82
N LYS A 1008 -17.17 15.91 -33.43
CA LYS A 1008 -17.94 14.91 -34.18
C LYS A 1008 -19.29 14.55 -33.54
N LEU A 1009 -19.48 14.80 -32.24
CA LEU A 1009 -20.63 14.31 -31.47
C LEU A 1009 -21.53 15.42 -30.89
N GLY A 1010 -21.49 16.65 -31.42
CA GLY A 1010 -22.20 17.80 -30.83
C GLY A 1010 -23.69 17.57 -30.46
N PHE A 1011 -24.42 16.79 -31.28
CA PHE A 1011 -25.82 16.41 -31.07
C PHE A 1011 -26.08 15.63 -29.76
N VAL A 1012 -25.05 15.02 -29.13
CA VAL A 1012 -25.19 14.31 -27.84
C VAL A 1012 -25.41 15.25 -26.66
N ARG A 1013 -25.15 16.56 -26.81
CA ARG A 1013 -25.37 17.60 -25.79
C ARG A 1013 -26.80 18.16 -25.79
N GLU A 1014 -27.60 17.81 -26.80
CA GLU A 1014 -29.01 18.22 -26.87
C GLU A 1014 -29.88 17.58 -25.77
N ARG A 1015 -30.90 18.31 -25.29
CA ARG A 1015 -31.87 17.85 -24.28
C ARG A 1015 -32.42 16.43 -24.55
N GLY A 1016 -32.65 15.68 -23.47
CA GLY A 1016 -33.10 14.27 -23.53
C GLY A 1016 -31.99 13.28 -23.90
N SER A 1017 -30.72 13.68 -23.77
CA SER A 1017 -29.55 12.87 -24.08
C SER A 1017 -28.50 12.98 -22.97
N LEU A 1018 -27.77 11.90 -22.73
CA LEU A 1018 -26.64 11.81 -21.80
C LEU A 1018 -25.54 10.97 -22.45
N LEU A 1019 -24.36 11.55 -22.60
CA LEU A 1019 -23.14 10.81 -22.89
C LEU A 1019 -22.30 10.71 -21.61
N MET A 1020 -21.77 9.51 -21.32
CA MET A 1020 -20.73 9.28 -20.32
C MET A 1020 -19.62 8.42 -20.91
N ARG A 1021 -18.36 8.71 -20.57
CA ARG A 1021 -17.21 7.95 -21.04
C ARG A 1021 -16.20 7.71 -19.93
N TYR A 1022 -15.82 6.46 -19.74
CA TYR A 1022 -14.72 6.06 -18.87
C TYR A 1022 -13.54 5.59 -19.74
N THR A 1023 -12.55 6.48 -19.92
CA THR A 1023 -11.46 6.36 -20.90
C THR A 1023 -11.91 6.04 -22.33
N ASP A 1024 -12.10 4.76 -22.60
CA ASP A 1024 -12.33 4.07 -23.88
C ASP A 1024 -13.69 3.35 -23.94
N ASP A 1025 -14.37 3.20 -22.80
CA ASP A 1025 -15.76 2.74 -22.66
C ASP A 1025 -16.73 3.94 -22.78
N PHE A 1026 -17.36 4.13 -23.94
CA PHE A 1026 -18.45 5.09 -24.16
C PHE A 1026 -19.81 4.49 -23.80
N LEU A 1027 -20.70 5.29 -23.21
CA LEU A 1027 -22.11 4.99 -22.97
C LEU A 1027 -22.97 6.21 -23.33
N PHE A 1028 -23.83 6.05 -24.33
CA PHE A 1028 -24.85 7.03 -24.70
C PHE A 1028 -26.24 6.54 -24.29
N VAL A 1029 -27.02 7.43 -23.67
CA VAL A 1029 -28.40 7.19 -23.23
C VAL A 1029 -29.28 8.35 -23.73
N THR A 1030 -30.41 8.06 -24.39
CA THR A 1030 -31.29 9.10 -24.91
C THR A 1030 -32.75 8.67 -24.96
N THR A 1031 -33.69 9.61 -24.94
CA THR A 1031 -35.12 9.37 -25.22
C THR A 1031 -35.40 9.12 -26.71
N SER A 1032 -34.47 9.45 -27.62
CA SER A 1032 -34.70 9.37 -29.08
C SER A 1032 -33.99 8.18 -29.74
N LYS A 1033 -34.78 7.23 -30.28
CA LYS A 1033 -34.24 6.10 -31.08
C LYS A 1033 -33.45 6.59 -32.31
N ARG A 1034 -33.79 7.78 -32.85
CA ARG A 1034 -33.04 8.42 -33.95
C ARG A 1034 -31.63 8.79 -33.50
N LYS A 1035 -31.49 9.56 -32.42
CA LYS A 1035 -30.18 9.94 -31.85
C LYS A 1035 -29.33 8.73 -31.49
N ALA A 1036 -29.94 7.67 -30.92
CA ALA A 1036 -29.23 6.44 -30.59
C ALA A 1036 -28.71 5.71 -31.84
N LYS A 1037 -29.46 5.66 -32.94
CA LYS A 1037 -28.97 5.15 -34.23
C LYS A 1037 -27.83 6.03 -34.77
N THR A 1038 -28.00 7.36 -34.81
CA THR A 1038 -26.98 8.31 -35.30
C THR A 1038 -25.66 8.18 -34.52
N PHE A 1039 -25.72 8.09 -33.18
CA PHE A 1039 -24.54 7.86 -32.34
C PHE A 1039 -23.84 6.54 -32.66
N TYR A 1040 -24.59 5.45 -32.87
CA TYR A 1040 -23.99 4.19 -33.29
C TYR A 1040 -23.32 4.31 -34.66
N SER A 1041 -23.98 4.91 -35.67
CA SER A 1041 -23.41 5.07 -37.02
C SER A 1041 -22.11 5.87 -36.99
N VAL A 1042 -22.14 7.10 -36.46
CA VAL A 1042 -20.95 7.98 -36.40
C VAL A 1042 -19.76 7.31 -35.71
N MET A 1043 -20.01 6.51 -34.65
CA MET A 1043 -18.96 5.73 -33.97
C MET A 1043 -18.56 4.44 -34.69
N HIS A 1044 -19.41 3.88 -35.56
CA HIS A 1044 -19.16 2.67 -36.36
C HIS A 1044 -18.33 2.98 -37.60
N ASP A 1045 -18.64 4.09 -38.27
CA ASP A 1045 -17.96 4.60 -39.46
C ASP A 1045 -16.49 4.93 -39.12
N GLY A 1046 -16.26 5.44 -37.91
CA GLY A 1046 -14.93 5.66 -37.34
C GLY A 1046 -14.35 7.04 -37.69
N HIS A 1047 -13.23 7.39 -37.04
CA HIS A 1047 -12.58 8.69 -37.21
C HIS A 1047 -11.07 8.51 -37.33
N GLU A 1048 -10.58 8.52 -38.58
CA GLU A 1048 -9.17 8.32 -38.91
C GLU A 1048 -8.27 9.41 -38.31
N GLU A 1049 -8.73 10.67 -38.34
CA GLU A 1049 -8.06 11.84 -37.74
C GLU A 1049 -7.82 11.74 -36.21
N TYR A 1050 -8.45 10.76 -35.55
CA TYR A 1050 -8.26 10.45 -34.12
C TYR A 1050 -7.78 9.01 -33.88
N GLY A 1051 -7.53 8.20 -34.92
CA GLY A 1051 -7.28 6.76 -34.80
C GLY A 1051 -8.38 6.01 -34.03
N CYS A 1052 -9.63 6.47 -34.16
CA CYS A 1052 -10.74 6.03 -33.32
C CYS A 1052 -11.68 5.06 -34.07
N PHE A 1053 -11.69 3.79 -33.66
CA PHE A 1053 -12.50 2.73 -34.24
C PHE A 1053 -13.10 1.82 -33.15
N ILE A 1054 -14.37 1.45 -33.25
CA ILE A 1054 -15.05 0.66 -32.21
C ILE A 1054 -14.88 -0.86 -32.36
N ALA A 1055 -14.88 -1.55 -31.21
CA ALA A 1055 -15.00 -2.98 -31.07
C ALA A 1055 -16.44 -3.42 -31.30
N LYS A 1056 -16.82 -3.65 -32.56
CA LYS A 1056 -18.18 -4.09 -32.97
C LYS A 1056 -18.68 -5.27 -32.11
N GLU A 1057 -17.79 -6.21 -31.80
CA GLU A 1057 -18.02 -7.40 -30.98
C GLU A 1057 -18.25 -7.14 -29.47
N LYS A 1058 -17.99 -5.92 -28.99
CA LYS A 1058 -18.22 -5.47 -27.61
C LYS A 1058 -19.31 -4.38 -27.49
N THR A 1059 -19.81 -3.87 -28.61
CA THR A 1059 -20.88 -2.87 -28.64
C THR A 1059 -22.19 -3.51 -28.17
N LEU A 1060 -22.96 -2.78 -27.36
CA LEU A 1060 -24.23 -3.27 -26.80
C LEU A 1060 -25.33 -2.22 -27.01
N VAL A 1061 -26.54 -2.69 -27.32
CA VAL A 1061 -27.74 -1.85 -27.47
C VAL A 1061 -28.92 -2.49 -26.74
N ASN A 1062 -29.83 -1.69 -26.19
CA ASN A 1062 -31.07 -2.20 -25.56
C ASN A 1062 -32.28 -2.24 -26.51
N PHE A 1063 -32.08 -1.91 -27.80
CA PHE A 1063 -33.11 -1.81 -28.84
C PHE A 1063 -32.65 -2.45 -30.15
N ASP A 1064 -33.60 -2.74 -31.03
CA ASP A 1064 -33.32 -3.42 -32.29
C ASP A 1064 -32.71 -2.42 -33.30
N LEU A 1065 -31.45 -2.65 -33.64
CA LEU A 1065 -30.65 -1.86 -34.58
C LEU A 1065 -30.48 -2.67 -35.88
N ARG A 1066 -31.17 -2.21 -36.93
CA ARG A 1066 -31.16 -2.77 -38.28
C ARG A 1066 -30.78 -1.68 -39.29
N GLN A 1067 -30.04 -2.09 -40.32
CA GLN A 1067 -29.81 -1.37 -41.57
C GLN A 1067 -31.08 -1.49 -42.45
N LYS A 1068 -31.17 -0.75 -43.57
CA LYS A 1068 -32.37 -0.79 -44.43
C LYS A 1068 -32.36 -1.96 -45.42
N ASP A 1069 -31.17 -2.43 -45.82
CA ASP A 1069 -30.99 -3.02 -47.15
C ASP A 1069 -30.52 -4.49 -47.13
N GLU A 1070 -30.40 -5.11 -45.95
CA GLU A 1070 -30.06 -6.54 -45.80
C GLU A 1070 -31.09 -7.33 -44.96
N GLY A 1071 -31.23 -8.61 -45.29
CA GLY A 1071 -32.27 -9.50 -44.79
C GLY A 1071 -32.24 -9.80 -43.28
N GLY A 1072 -32.99 -9.01 -42.51
CA GLY A 1072 -33.60 -9.39 -41.23
C GLY A 1072 -32.70 -9.49 -39.99
N LYS A 1073 -31.39 -9.73 -40.14
CA LYS A 1073 -30.45 -9.82 -39.01
C LYS A 1073 -30.19 -8.44 -38.37
N PRO A 1074 -30.08 -8.34 -37.03
CA PRO A 1074 -29.70 -7.10 -36.35
C PRO A 1074 -28.17 -6.88 -36.42
N LEU A 1075 -27.73 -5.63 -36.58
CA LEU A 1075 -26.30 -5.25 -36.63
C LEU A 1075 -25.58 -5.43 -35.28
N VAL A 1076 -26.34 -5.47 -34.19
CA VAL A 1076 -25.86 -5.70 -32.82
C VAL A 1076 -26.93 -6.54 -32.11
N GLU A 1077 -26.52 -7.63 -31.47
CA GLU A 1077 -27.43 -8.44 -30.64
C GLU A 1077 -27.97 -7.58 -29.49
N ARG A 1078 -29.30 -7.60 -29.31
CA ARG A 1078 -29.97 -6.78 -28.30
C ARG A 1078 -29.68 -7.32 -26.90
N CYS A 1079 -29.20 -6.46 -26.02
CA CYS A 1079 -28.90 -6.80 -24.63
C CYS A 1079 -30.18 -7.07 -23.81
N THR A 1080 -30.69 -8.29 -23.87
CA THR A 1080 -31.84 -8.77 -23.07
C THR A 1080 -31.37 -9.32 -21.72
N GLY A 1081 -31.21 -8.43 -20.74
CA GLY A 1081 -30.80 -8.77 -19.38
C GLY A 1081 -31.50 -7.89 -18.33
N ARG A 1082 -31.27 -8.19 -17.04
CA ARG A 1082 -31.90 -7.46 -15.91
C ARG A 1082 -31.50 -5.98 -15.84
N GLY A 1083 -30.33 -5.63 -16.38
CA GLY A 1083 -29.82 -4.27 -16.50
C GLY A 1083 -28.72 -4.22 -17.55
N PHE A 1084 -28.42 -3.02 -18.03
CA PHE A 1084 -27.46 -2.77 -19.10
C PHE A 1084 -26.04 -2.61 -18.51
N PRO A 1085 -25.05 -3.43 -18.90
CA PRO A 1085 -23.75 -3.49 -18.23
C PRO A 1085 -22.76 -2.44 -18.74
N TRP A 1086 -22.22 -1.63 -17.82
CA TRP A 1086 -21.17 -0.65 -18.14
C TRP A 1086 -20.24 -0.42 -16.93
N CYS A 1087 -18.92 -0.36 -17.17
CA CYS A 1087 -17.86 -0.05 -16.17
C CYS A 1087 -17.88 -0.77 -14.80
N GLY A 1088 -18.67 -1.83 -14.62
CA GLY A 1088 -18.81 -2.56 -13.34
C GLY A 1088 -20.16 -2.36 -12.62
N VAL A 1089 -21.10 -1.65 -13.26
CA VAL A 1089 -22.50 -1.52 -12.82
C VAL A 1089 -23.46 -2.06 -13.88
N LEU A 1090 -24.68 -2.34 -13.44
CA LEU A 1090 -25.85 -2.63 -14.27
C LEU A 1090 -26.81 -1.46 -14.14
N LEU A 1091 -27.24 -0.89 -15.27
CA LEU A 1091 -28.18 0.23 -15.33
C LEU A 1091 -29.57 -0.25 -15.74
N ASP A 1092 -30.60 0.05 -14.95
CA ASP A 1092 -31.98 -0.21 -15.36
C ASP A 1092 -32.38 0.73 -16.52
N THR A 1093 -32.81 0.13 -17.63
CA THR A 1093 -33.05 0.88 -18.88
C THR A 1093 -34.38 1.65 -18.94
N SER A 1094 -35.15 1.66 -17.84
CA SER A 1094 -36.39 2.44 -17.71
C SER A 1094 -36.30 3.52 -16.63
N THR A 1095 -35.47 3.33 -15.60
CA THR A 1095 -35.45 4.13 -14.36
C THR A 1095 -34.09 4.73 -14.00
N LEU A 1096 -33.02 4.35 -14.71
CA LEU A 1096 -31.62 4.73 -14.42
C LEU A 1096 -31.10 4.27 -13.05
N ALA A 1097 -31.82 3.39 -12.35
CA ALA A 1097 -31.35 2.75 -11.12
C ALA A 1097 -30.10 1.89 -11.39
N VAL A 1098 -29.23 1.78 -10.39
CA VAL A 1098 -27.86 1.24 -10.52
C VAL A 1098 -27.66 0.07 -9.58
N GLU A 1099 -27.45 -1.14 -10.12
CA GLU A 1099 -27.07 -2.33 -9.36
C GLU A 1099 -25.58 -2.67 -9.56
N PRO A 1100 -24.89 -3.27 -8.56
CA PRO A 1100 -23.52 -3.74 -8.75
C PRO A 1100 -23.48 -4.98 -9.66
N ASP A 1101 -22.56 -5.01 -10.62
CA ASP A 1101 -22.36 -6.18 -11.50
C ASP A 1101 -21.74 -7.35 -10.72
N LEU A 1102 -22.59 -8.29 -10.31
CA LEU A 1102 -22.19 -9.51 -9.60
C LEU A 1102 -21.78 -10.66 -10.53
N GLU A 1103 -22.14 -10.63 -11.81
CA GLU A 1103 -21.81 -11.70 -12.75
C GLU A 1103 -20.30 -11.80 -12.98
N ARG A 1104 -19.56 -10.70 -12.76
CA ARG A 1104 -18.08 -10.64 -12.65
C ARG A 1104 -17.44 -11.52 -11.56
N TYR A 1105 -18.24 -12.22 -10.75
CA TYR A 1105 -17.80 -13.23 -9.78
C TYR A 1105 -18.17 -14.68 -10.16
N ARG A 1106 -18.94 -14.87 -11.24
CA ARG A 1106 -19.25 -16.19 -11.81
C ARG A 1106 -17.94 -16.90 -12.18
N ASN A 1107 -17.81 -18.16 -11.76
CA ASN A 1107 -16.64 -19.01 -11.97
C ASN A 1107 -15.29 -18.50 -11.42
N ILE A 1108 -15.26 -17.42 -10.64
CA ILE A 1108 -14.06 -16.93 -9.96
C ILE A 1108 -14.02 -17.47 -8.53
N ASP A 1109 -12.93 -18.15 -8.18
CA ASP A 1109 -12.65 -18.55 -6.79
C ASP A 1109 -12.49 -17.28 -5.93
N MET A 1110 -13.28 -17.16 -4.86
CA MET A 1110 -13.23 -15.98 -3.98
C MET A 1110 -11.85 -15.79 -3.34
N ARG A 1111 -11.06 -16.86 -3.17
CA ARG A 1111 -9.66 -16.78 -2.70
C ARG A 1111 -8.78 -16.00 -3.66
N ASP A 1112 -8.94 -16.18 -4.98
CA ASP A 1112 -8.17 -15.45 -5.98
C ASP A 1112 -8.51 -13.95 -6.00
N THR A 1113 -9.67 -13.53 -5.46
CA THR A 1113 -10.01 -12.10 -5.26
C THR A 1113 -9.33 -11.46 -4.05
N LEU A 1114 -8.70 -12.26 -3.18
CA LEU A 1114 -8.21 -11.87 -1.85
C LEU A 1114 -6.67 -11.84 -1.76
N THR A 1115 -6.21 -11.32 -0.61
CA THR A 1115 -4.80 -11.29 -0.20
C THR A 1115 -4.75 -11.55 1.31
N VAL A 1116 -4.30 -12.72 1.73
CA VAL A 1116 -4.22 -13.14 3.14
C VAL A 1116 -2.91 -12.66 3.77
N GLU A 1117 -3.00 -12.03 4.93
CA GLU A 1117 -1.86 -11.40 5.62
C GLU A 1117 -1.69 -12.02 7.02
N ALA A 1118 -0.81 -13.03 7.08
CA ALA A 1118 -0.65 -13.92 8.22
C ALA A 1118 0.54 -13.59 9.16
N SER A 1119 1.28 -12.51 8.94
CA SER A 1119 2.67 -12.39 9.45
C SER A 1119 2.88 -11.62 10.76
N ARG A 1120 1.98 -10.70 11.15
CA ARG A 1120 2.13 -9.86 12.38
C ARG A 1120 0.85 -9.66 13.19
N ARG A 1121 -0.26 -9.35 12.53
CA ARG A 1121 -1.58 -9.11 13.14
C ARG A 1121 -2.67 -9.67 12.21
N PRO A 1122 -2.89 -11.00 12.18
CA PRO A 1122 -3.83 -11.61 11.23
C PRO A 1122 -5.29 -11.24 11.51
N GLY A 1123 -5.71 -11.15 12.78
CA GLY A 1123 -7.07 -10.74 13.16
C GLY A 1123 -7.41 -9.31 12.73
N LEU A 1124 -6.51 -8.35 13.02
CA LEU A 1124 -6.70 -6.96 12.58
C LEU A 1124 -6.70 -6.84 11.04
N ALA A 1125 -5.82 -7.57 10.35
CA ALA A 1125 -5.82 -7.58 8.88
C ALA A 1125 -7.09 -8.21 8.27
N LEU A 1126 -7.65 -9.24 8.92
CA LEU A 1126 -8.95 -9.83 8.55
C LEU A 1126 -10.07 -8.78 8.66
N ILE A 1127 -10.14 -8.05 9.77
CA ILE A 1127 -11.15 -7.00 10.01
C ILE A 1127 -11.00 -5.86 8.99
N GLU A 1128 -9.78 -5.35 8.77
CA GLU A 1128 -9.49 -4.31 7.77
C GLU A 1128 -9.93 -4.72 6.35
N LYS A 1129 -9.61 -5.96 5.93
CA LYS A 1129 -9.94 -6.48 4.60
C LYS A 1129 -11.46 -6.69 4.44
N LEU A 1130 -12.13 -7.13 5.48
CA LEU A 1130 -13.58 -7.35 5.51
C LEU A 1130 -14.35 -6.02 5.42
N PHE A 1131 -13.99 -5.06 6.28
CA PHE A 1131 -14.55 -3.70 6.27
C PHE A 1131 -14.33 -3.01 4.91
N GLN A 1132 -13.13 -3.12 4.33
CA GLN A 1132 -12.84 -2.57 3.00
C GLN A 1132 -13.68 -3.24 1.88
N SER A 1133 -14.04 -4.52 2.01
CA SER A 1133 -14.92 -5.19 1.04
C SER A 1133 -16.34 -4.63 1.07
N ILE A 1134 -16.90 -4.36 2.26
CA ILE A 1134 -18.22 -3.72 2.41
C ILE A 1134 -18.17 -2.26 1.96
N LYS A 1135 -17.20 -1.48 2.47
CA LYS A 1135 -17.01 -0.06 2.13
C LYS A 1135 -16.91 0.20 0.62
N SER A 1136 -16.35 -0.74 -0.16
CA SER A 1136 -16.28 -0.64 -1.62
C SER A 1136 -17.61 -0.80 -2.37
N ARG A 1137 -18.71 -1.16 -1.68
CA ARG A 1137 -20.05 -1.36 -2.26
C ARG A 1137 -21.13 -0.48 -1.62
N CYS A 1138 -20.95 -0.02 -0.38
CA CYS A 1138 -21.79 1.02 0.23
C CYS A 1138 -21.44 2.43 -0.31
N HIS A 1139 -21.45 2.59 -1.64
CA HIS A 1139 -21.22 3.85 -2.33
C HIS A 1139 -22.55 4.56 -2.60
N ILE A 1140 -22.58 5.89 -2.55
CA ILE A 1140 -23.82 6.69 -2.72
C ILE A 1140 -24.58 6.35 -4.02
N LEU A 1141 -23.85 6.03 -5.09
CA LEU A 1141 -24.36 5.50 -6.36
C LEU A 1141 -25.39 4.36 -6.21
N TYR A 1142 -25.23 3.48 -5.21
CA TYR A 1142 -26.11 2.33 -4.93
C TYR A 1142 -27.03 2.53 -3.72
N THR A 1143 -26.82 3.57 -2.90
CA THR A 1143 -27.55 3.77 -1.63
C THR A 1143 -28.43 5.01 -1.61
N ASP A 1144 -28.30 5.91 -2.59
CA ASP A 1144 -29.18 7.06 -2.74
C ASP A 1144 -30.56 6.64 -3.29
N THR A 1145 -31.60 6.90 -2.50
CA THR A 1145 -33.00 6.63 -2.83
C THR A 1145 -33.60 7.60 -3.85
N ALA A 1146 -32.93 8.72 -4.17
CA ALA A 1146 -33.35 9.58 -5.28
C ALA A 1146 -32.95 9.00 -6.65
N LEU A 1147 -31.89 8.19 -6.72
CA LEU A 1147 -31.47 7.48 -7.94
C LEU A 1147 -32.01 6.04 -8.01
N ASN A 1148 -32.14 5.36 -6.86
CA ASN A 1148 -32.48 3.94 -6.77
C ASN A 1148 -33.79 3.73 -6.02
N SER A 1149 -34.58 2.71 -6.36
CA SER A 1149 -35.72 2.31 -5.53
C SER A 1149 -35.24 1.76 -4.18
N GLN A 1150 -36.05 1.88 -3.13
CA GLN A 1150 -35.70 1.39 -1.78
C GLN A 1150 -35.36 -0.12 -1.78
N ALA A 1151 -36.12 -0.92 -2.54
CA ALA A 1151 -35.82 -2.34 -2.76
C ALA A 1151 -34.48 -2.57 -3.50
N GLY A 1152 -34.09 -1.69 -4.42
CA GLY A 1152 -32.79 -1.72 -5.11
C GLY A 1152 -31.61 -1.35 -4.18
N VAL A 1153 -31.80 -0.38 -3.28
CA VAL A 1153 -30.84 -0.03 -2.23
C VAL A 1153 -30.61 -1.22 -1.30
N TYR A 1154 -31.67 -1.80 -0.73
CA TYR A 1154 -31.54 -2.98 0.13
C TYR A 1154 -30.87 -4.16 -0.58
N ARG A 1155 -31.24 -4.43 -1.84
CA ARG A 1155 -30.63 -5.49 -2.66
C ARG A 1155 -29.12 -5.26 -2.89
N SER A 1156 -28.71 -4.01 -3.11
CA SER A 1156 -27.30 -3.64 -3.28
C SER A 1156 -26.51 -3.77 -1.98
N LEU A 1157 -27.11 -3.40 -0.84
CA LEU A 1157 -26.53 -3.60 0.49
C LEU A 1157 -26.41 -5.09 0.85
N TYR A 1158 -27.46 -5.87 0.64
CA TYR A 1158 -27.46 -7.34 0.82
C TYR A 1158 -26.36 -8.00 -0.02
N SER A 1159 -26.23 -7.59 -1.29
CA SER A 1159 -25.16 -8.04 -2.20
C SER A 1159 -23.76 -7.69 -1.68
N ALA A 1160 -23.59 -6.52 -1.04
CA ALA A 1160 -22.33 -6.14 -0.39
C ALA A 1160 -21.98 -7.06 0.78
N PHE A 1161 -22.96 -7.37 1.64
CA PHE A 1161 -22.81 -8.27 2.78
C PHE A 1161 -22.54 -9.72 2.36
N VAL A 1162 -23.26 -10.26 1.36
CA VAL A 1162 -23.02 -11.63 0.83
C VAL A 1162 -21.62 -11.77 0.24
N ILE A 1163 -21.16 -10.80 -0.57
CA ILE A 1163 -19.80 -10.80 -1.12
C ILE A 1163 -18.74 -10.62 -0.01
N ALA A 1164 -19.05 -9.93 1.08
CA ALA A 1164 -18.18 -9.84 2.25
C ALA A 1164 -18.11 -11.17 3.03
N ALA A 1165 -19.23 -11.86 3.24
CA ALA A 1165 -19.30 -13.17 3.91
C ALA A 1165 -18.55 -14.27 3.15
N LEU A 1166 -18.76 -14.39 1.83
CA LEU A 1166 -18.04 -15.37 0.99
C LEU A 1166 -16.52 -15.14 1.01
N LYS A 1167 -16.09 -13.87 1.08
CA LYS A 1167 -14.68 -13.52 1.24
C LYS A 1167 -14.15 -13.80 2.65
N TYR A 1168 -14.98 -13.61 3.68
CA TYR A 1168 -14.64 -13.91 5.06
C TYR A 1168 -14.38 -15.40 5.27
N GLU A 1169 -15.30 -16.26 4.79
CA GLU A 1169 -15.14 -17.71 4.78
C GLU A 1169 -13.86 -18.13 4.04
N ALA A 1170 -13.64 -17.60 2.82
CA ALA A 1170 -12.43 -17.86 2.04
C ALA A 1170 -11.14 -17.41 2.76
N TYR A 1171 -11.15 -16.28 3.48
CA TYR A 1171 -9.99 -15.80 4.23
C TYR A 1171 -9.72 -16.66 5.47
N LEU A 1172 -10.76 -17.07 6.21
CA LEU A 1172 -10.65 -17.94 7.37
C LEU A 1172 -10.19 -19.36 6.99
N ALA A 1173 -10.70 -19.92 5.89
CA ALA A 1173 -10.27 -21.21 5.37
C ALA A 1173 -8.76 -21.19 5.04
N GLU A 1174 -8.29 -20.15 4.35
CA GLU A 1174 -6.88 -19.98 4.02
C GLU A 1174 -6.01 -19.80 5.28
N LEU A 1175 -6.44 -19.00 6.27
CA LEU A 1175 -5.75 -18.88 7.57
C LEU A 1175 -5.66 -20.24 8.29
N LYS A 1176 -6.71 -21.06 8.25
CA LYS A 1176 -6.70 -22.42 8.82
C LYS A 1176 -5.65 -23.31 8.15
N THR A 1177 -5.42 -23.20 6.83
CA THR A 1177 -4.32 -23.93 6.14
C THR A 1177 -2.92 -23.48 6.57
N LEU A 1178 -2.80 -22.24 7.08
CA LEU A 1178 -1.56 -21.69 7.65
C LEU A 1178 -1.41 -22.00 9.15
N GLY A 1179 -2.34 -22.75 9.76
CA GLY A 1179 -2.33 -23.09 11.18
C GLY A 1179 -2.82 -21.95 12.09
N ILE A 1180 -3.53 -20.96 11.55
CA ILE A 1180 -4.06 -19.82 12.30
C ILE A 1180 -5.57 -20.01 12.48
N SER A 1181 -6.00 -20.13 13.73
CA SER A 1181 -7.40 -20.13 14.16
C SER A 1181 -7.67 -18.97 15.13
N PHE A 1182 -8.94 -18.66 15.34
CA PHE A 1182 -9.40 -17.67 16.32
C PHE A 1182 -10.49 -18.29 17.20
N ALA A 1183 -10.63 -17.80 18.44
CA ALA A 1183 -11.72 -18.21 19.32
C ALA A 1183 -13.09 -17.80 18.75
N PRO A 1184 -14.14 -18.64 18.83
CA PRO A 1184 -15.47 -18.29 18.31
C PRO A 1184 -16.02 -16.97 18.85
N ARG A 1185 -15.80 -16.67 20.15
CA ARG A 1185 -16.19 -15.39 20.78
C ARG A 1185 -15.59 -14.16 20.08
N PHE A 1186 -14.33 -14.24 19.64
CA PHE A 1186 -13.69 -13.16 18.87
C PHE A 1186 -14.36 -12.98 17.50
N LEU A 1187 -14.62 -14.09 16.80
CA LEU A 1187 -15.25 -14.05 15.47
C LEU A 1187 -16.68 -13.49 15.54
N ILE A 1188 -17.49 -13.94 16.50
CA ILE A 1188 -18.87 -13.48 16.71
C ILE A 1188 -18.89 -11.98 17.05
N HIS A 1189 -18.06 -11.55 18.00
CA HIS A 1189 -17.96 -10.14 18.38
C HIS A 1189 -17.61 -9.23 17.19
N TRP A 1190 -16.62 -9.61 16.38
CA TRP A 1190 -16.23 -8.82 15.21
C TRP A 1190 -17.21 -8.91 14.04
N ILE A 1191 -18.00 -9.98 13.90
CA ILE A 1191 -19.11 -10.03 12.93
C ILE A 1191 -20.22 -9.06 13.34
N GLY A 1192 -20.64 -9.06 14.62
CA GLY A 1192 -21.65 -8.13 15.13
C GLY A 1192 -21.20 -6.67 15.04
N TRP A 1193 -19.98 -6.38 15.52
CA TRP A 1193 -19.37 -5.04 15.43
C TRP A 1193 -19.26 -4.54 13.98
N LEU A 1194 -18.91 -5.42 13.04
CA LEU A 1194 -18.83 -5.08 11.61
C LEU A 1194 -20.21 -4.81 11.02
N GLY A 1195 -21.21 -5.63 11.34
CA GLY A 1195 -22.60 -5.39 10.95
C GLY A 1195 -23.02 -3.98 11.37
N HIS A 1196 -22.85 -3.67 12.65
CA HIS A 1196 -23.18 -2.38 13.23
C HIS A 1196 -22.41 -1.21 12.61
N HIS A 1197 -21.08 -1.28 12.47
CA HIS A 1197 -20.30 -0.19 11.87
C HIS A 1197 -20.47 -0.04 10.35
N ALA A 1198 -20.84 -1.10 9.64
CA ALA A 1198 -21.25 -1.02 8.24
C ALA A 1198 -22.62 -0.33 8.12
N PHE A 1199 -23.58 -0.76 8.94
CA PHE A 1199 -24.94 -0.24 9.00
C PHE A 1199 -24.99 1.23 9.42
N LEU A 1200 -24.28 1.62 10.49
CA LEU A 1200 -24.08 3.03 10.88
C LEU A 1200 -23.52 3.88 9.72
N ARG A 1201 -22.59 3.34 8.91
CA ARG A 1201 -22.07 4.08 7.75
C ARG A 1201 -23.08 4.25 6.61
N VAL A 1202 -24.02 3.32 6.46
CA VAL A 1202 -25.17 3.48 5.56
C VAL A 1202 -26.13 4.54 6.11
N LEU A 1203 -26.45 4.48 7.40
CA LEU A 1203 -27.28 5.46 8.11
C LEU A 1203 -26.71 6.89 8.08
N THR A 1204 -25.37 7.06 8.04
CA THR A 1204 -24.77 8.41 7.89
C THR A 1204 -24.95 9.05 6.51
N THR A 1205 -25.55 8.35 5.53
CA THR A 1205 -25.96 9.00 4.27
C THR A 1205 -27.22 9.85 4.51
N ARG A 1206 -27.28 11.05 3.91
CA ARG A 1206 -28.17 12.17 4.33
C ARG A 1206 -29.68 11.83 4.44
N HIS A 1207 -30.18 10.78 3.78
CA HIS A 1207 -31.60 10.40 3.79
C HIS A 1207 -32.08 9.60 5.03
N PHE A 1208 -31.19 9.00 5.84
CA PHE A 1208 -31.60 8.20 7.01
C PHE A 1208 -31.67 8.99 8.34
N ARG A 1209 -31.91 10.31 8.27
CA ARG A 1209 -32.13 11.16 9.46
C ARG A 1209 -33.53 11.05 10.08
N ASP A 1210 -34.49 10.46 9.37
CA ASP A 1210 -35.86 10.21 9.85
C ASP A 1210 -35.89 9.13 10.97
N PRO A 1211 -36.35 9.46 12.20
CA PRO A 1211 -36.41 8.52 13.32
C PRO A 1211 -37.28 7.27 13.05
N THR A 1212 -38.41 7.43 12.36
CA THR A 1212 -39.37 6.35 12.11
C THR A 1212 -38.85 5.32 11.11
N ARG A 1213 -37.99 5.76 10.17
CA ARG A 1213 -37.27 4.88 9.23
C ARG A 1213 -36.10 4.18 9.89
N ARG A 1214 -35.42 4.85 10.83
CA ARG A 1214 -34.30 4.30 11.60
C ARG A 1214 -34.71 3.04 12.39
N GLN A 1215 -35.90 3.04 13.00
CA GLN A 1215 -36.39 1.90 13.77
C GLN A 1215 -36.63 0.66 12.88
N ARG A 1216 -37.38 0.79 11.78
CA ARG A 1216 -37.57 -0.29 10.78
C ARG A 1216 -36.25 -0.76 10.13
N LEU A 1217 -35.23 0.12 10.09
CA LEU A 1217 -33.89 -0.28 9.65
C LEU A 1217 -33.14 -1.10 10.70
N ASN A 1218 -33.36 -0.90 12.01
CA ASN A 1218 -32.73 -1.72 13.06
C ASN A 1218 -33.25 -3.18 13.01
N ASP A 1219 -34.53 -3.38 12.70
CA ASP A 1219 -35.08 -4.72 12.45
C ASP A 1219 -34.39 -5.38 11.24
N THR A 1220 -34.07 -4.56 10.23
CA THR A 1220 -33.29 -4.97 9.06
C THR A 1220 -31.82 -5.24 9.42
N GLU A 1221 -31.22 -4.53 10.39
CA GLU A 1221 -29.87 -4.81 10.93
C GLU A 1221 -29.85 -6.20 11.59
N ALA A 1222 -30.82 -6.48 12.47
CA ALA A 1222 -30.97 -7.78 13.12
C ALA A 1222 -31.12 -8.91 12.09
N GLN A 1223 -31.96 -8.73 11.06
CA GLN A 1223 -32.13 -9.71 9.99
C GLN A 1223 -30.89 -9.86 9.11
N VAL A 1224 -30.16 -8.79 8.77
CA VAL A 1224 -28.92 -8.86 7.99
C VAL A 1224 -27.80 -9.54 8.78
N VAL A 1225 -27.67 -9.26 10.08
CA VAL A 1225 -26.74 -9.96 10.98
C VAL A 1225 -27.12 -11.43 11.11
N HIS A 1226 -28.40 -11.75 11.28
CA HIS A 1226 -28.91 -13.12 11.29
C HIS A 1226 -28.64 -13.86 9.96
N HIS A 1227 -28.85 -13.22 8.80
CA HIS A 1227 -28.54 -13.81 7.50
C HIS A 1227 -27.03 -13.95 7.24
N LEU A 1228 -26.18 -13.04 7.75
CA LEU A 1228 -24.73 -13.20 7.73
C LEU A 1228 -24.30 -14.43 8.54
N LEU A 1229 -24.83 -14.58 9.76
CA LEU A 1229 -24.57 -15.73 10.62
C LEU A 1229 -25.06 -17.04 9.98
N ALA A 1230 -26.28 -17.06 9.43
CA ALA A 1230 -26.86 -18.20 8.72
C ALA A 1230 -26.11 -18.57 7.43
N ALA A 1231 -25.54 -17.59 6.72
CA ALA A 1231 -24.67 -17.85 5.57
C ALA A 1231 -23.33 -18.49 5.98
N THR A 1232 -22.80 -18.14 7.17
CA THR A 1232 -21.58 -18.75 7.71
C THR A 1232 -21.79 -20.12 8.36
N SER A 1233 -23.02 -20.52 8.71
CA SER A 1233 -23.29 -21.77 9.44
C SER A 1233 -23.54 -23.01 8.57
N ARG A 1234 -23.62 -22.88 7.23
CA ARG A 1234 -23.92 -23.99 6.30
C ARG A 1234 -22.76 -24.25 5.30
N PRO A 1235 -21.64 -24.85 5.73
CA PRO A 1235 -20.44 -25.03 4.90
C PRO A 1235 -20.54 -26.10 3.81
N SER A 1236 -21.56 -26.97 3.82
CA SER A 1236 -21.68 -28.12 2.91
C SER A 1236 -22.19 -27.79 1.50
N LEU A 1237 -22.88 -26.67 1.30
CA LEU A 1237 -23.49 -26.32 0.01
C LEU A 1237 -22.47 -25.69 -0.96
N ALA A 1238 -22.58 -26.02 -2.25
CA ALA A 1238 -21.79 -25.39 -3.31
C ALA A 1238 -22.04 -23.87 -3.39
N GLN A 1239 -21.02 -23.07 -3.72
CA GLN A 1239 -21.08 -21.60 -3.71
C GLN A 1239 -22.24 -21.02 -4.53
N THR A 1240 -22.53 -21.59 -5.70
CA THR A 1240 -23.68 -21.22 -6.56
C THR A 1240 -25.03 -21.62 -5.94
N ALA A 1241 -25.11 -22.75 -5.23
CA ALA A 1241 -26.30 -23.15 -4.50
C ALA A 1241 -26.55 -22.22 -3.31
N ARG A 1242 -25.51 -21.82 -2.55
CA ARG A 1242 -25.63 -20.83 -1.47
C ARG A 1242 -26.09 -19.47 -2.00
N LEU A 1243 -25.56 -19.00 -3.12
CA LEU A 1243 -26.00 -17.74 -3.76
C LEU A 1243 -27.47 -17.81 -4.23
N LYS A 1244 -27.92 -18.95 -4.78
CA LYS A 1244 -29.34 -19.15 -5.13
C LYS A 1244 -30.24 -19.18 -3.88
N LEU A 1245 -29.87 -19.95 -2.85
CA LEU A 1245 -30.62 -20.02 -1.58
C LEU A 1245 -30.68 -18.67 -0.86
N ALA A 1246 -29.59 -17.91 -0.85
CA ALA A 1246 -29.56 -16.55 -0.32
C ALA A 1246 -30.56 -15.63 -1.05
N ASN A 1247 -30.54 -15.66 -2.39
CA ASN A 1247 -31.46 -14.86 -3.20
C ASN A 1247 -32.92 -15.31 -3.06
N GLN A 1248 -33.18 -16.63 -2.93
CA GLN A 1248 -34.51 -17.19 -2.68
C GLN A 1248 -35.05 -16.86 -1.28
N ALA A 1249 -34.21 -16.95 -0.25
CA ALA A 1249 -34.55 -16.56 1.11
C ALA A 1249 -34.82 -15.05 1.21
N TRP A 1250 -34.01 -14.22 0.53
CA TRP A 1250 -34.27 -12.78 0.39
C TRP A 1250 -35.59 -12.51 -0.34
N SER A 1251 -35.86 -13.18 -1.46
CA SER A 1251 -37.15 -13.11 -2.15
C SER A 1251 -38.32 -13.73 -1.36
N LYS A 1252 -38.07 -14.43 -0.25
CA LYS A 1252 -39.11 -14.85 0.70
C LYS A 1252 -39.33 -13.75 1.75
N ALA A 1253 -38.27 -13.32 2.43
CA ALA A 1253 -38.30 -12.26 3.44
C ALA A 1253 -38.88 -10.94 2.92
N VAL A 1254 -38.56 -10.53 1.69
CA VAL A 1254 -39.11 -9.30 1.06
C VAL A 1254 -40.64 -9.39 0.89
N ARG A 1255 -41.19 -10.58 0.61
CA ARG A 1255 -42.65 -10.80 0.56
C ARG A 1255 -43.27 -10.85 1.95
N GLU A 1256 -42.60 -11.50 2.91
CA GLU A 1256 -43.05 -11.58 4.31
C GLU A 1256 -43.00 -10.23 5.05
N LEU A 1257 -42.14 -9.30 4.62
CA LEU A 1257 -42.07 -7.91 5.11
C LEU A 1257 -43.05 -6.94 4.45
N GLY A 1258 -43.87 -7.40 3.49
CA GLY A 1258 -44.82 -6.55 2.75
C GLY A 1258 -44.16 -5.54 1.81
N TRP A 1259 -42.90 -5.75 1.40
CA TRP A 1259 -42.15 -4.84 0.54
C TRP A 1259 -42.32 -5.23 -0.95
N ALA A 1260 -43.47 -4.86 -1.52
CA ALA A 1260 -43.80 -5.06 -2.94
C ALA A 1260 -42.90 -4.24 -3.89
#